data_AF-V8N866-F1
#
_entry.id   AF-V8N866-F1
#
_cell.length_a   1.000
_cell.length_b   1.000
_cell.length_c   1.000
_cell.angle_alpha   90.00
_cell.angle_beta   90.00
_cell.angle_gamma   90.00
#
_symmetry.space_group_name_H-M   'P 1'
#
loop_
_entity.id
_entity.type
_entity.pdbx_description
1 polymer ?
#
loop_
_entity_poly.entity_id
_entity_poly.type
_entity_poly.pdbx_seq_one_letter_code
_entity_poly.pdbx_strand_id
1 'polypeptide(L)'
;MYRIEVTDNPFGISVIRNTNNKVLFNTSIGPLIYADQFLQLSIRVPSWNVYGVGEHVHRQYRHDFNWKTWPIFTRDAFPNGDMSNLYGAQTFFLCLEDKSGHSFGVFLMNSNAMDFALQPAPAVTYRTIGGILDFYVFLGNTPEQVVQEYLLLIGLPLMPSYWNLGFHICRWNYTDLNDVKAVVERNRAAGIPYDVQYTDIDYMEDKKDFTYDKINFAGLPEFVQDLHDHGQKYDPAISVNNLMNNTPYEAYLRGEQMKVWINESNGISPLIGEDMNEVSNFVKGSKTGCAANNLNYPPFTPKILDGVMYSKTLCMDAVQKAGKHYDVHSLYGYFMSIATDKALKSIFRESRSFLLSRSTFSGSGKFTGHWLGDNFATWNDIKWSIPGILEFGLFGYPFIGADICGFLENVSEELCRRWLQLGAFYPFSRNHNAAAYAPKDPAYFGHNSLLVNSTKHYLTIRYTLLPYLYTLFYKAHARGETVARPVLHEFYTDEATWTIDRQFLWGPGLLITPVLDPGVDKVTAYIPDAVWYEYETGIKAPCRKQECQMFLPENKLGLHLRGGYIFPIQEPANTTKILTMAVTRKGYIDPNNLIFENIKILGLPLEPSDVKVTSNNVAQSYNLTVKYNAADKVAYITRLYLKLGEEHTISWNQTLRDIDKFDCHPEENASKEKCEALRCIWEPSPVADVPYCYYPSDNGYTVDQIEYTSSGLTANLDRNIDSLRLSGRQIPLIDKLRLEVKYHDNNMLQFKIYDYSKKRFEVPVPLNLPQTPISTLENRLYEVSIQNHPFGIQVRRKSTGTVLWDSQLPGFTFSDMFIQISTRLPSQFVYGFGETEHKQFRHEMNWKTWPMFARDQPPG
;
A
#
# COMPACT_ATOMS: atom_id res chain seq x y z
N MET A 1 -7.69 -9.80 30.04
CA MET A 1 -7.33 -10.27 28.69
C MET A 1 -6.26 -11.35 28.71
N TYR A 2 -5.31 -11.29 29.65
CA TYR A 2 -4.33 -12.34 29.90
C TYR A 2 -4.30 -12.75 31.38
N ARG A 3 -3.60 -13.84 31.68
CA ARG A 3 -3.12 -14.21 33.01
C ARG A 3 -1.64 -14.56 32.94
N ILE A 4 -0.98 -14.51 34.09
CA ILE A 4 0.44 -14.84 34.22
C ILE A 4 0.55 -16.06 35.13
N GLU A 5 1.36 -17.02 34.70
CA GLU A 5 1.75 -18.18 35.49
C GLU A 5 3.27 -18.14 35.69
N VAL A 6 3.71 -18.38 36.92
CA VAL A 6 5.13 -18.38 37.29
C VAL A 6 5.51 -19.78 37.75
N THR A 7 6.61 -20.29 37.22
CA THR A 7 7.23 -21.54 37.66
C THR A 7 8.43 -21.19 38.52
N ASP A 8 8.57 -21.84 39.69
CA ASP A 8 9.62 -21.49 40.65
C ASP A 8 10.94 -22.24 40.39
N ASN A 9 10.90 -23.50 39.97
CA ASN A 9 12.09 -24.35 39.84
C ASN A 9 12.10 -25.23 38.56
N PRO A 10 12.89 -24.88 37.53
CA PRO A 10 13.60 -23.61 37.38
C PRO A 10 12.62 -22.43 37.18
N PHE A 11 13.09 -21.20 37.42
CA PHE A 11 12.30 -20.00 37.21
C PHE A 11 11.77 -19.90 35.76
N GLY A 12 10.49 -19.59 35.59
CA GLY A 12 9.91 -19.28 34.29
C GLY A 12 8.61 -18.48 34.39
N ILE A 13 8.34 -17.66 33.38
CA ILE A 13 7.11 -16.86 33.26
C ILE A 13 6.35 -17.32 32.00
N SER A 14 5.05 -17.51 32.15
CA SER A 14 4.11 -17.73 31.05
C SER A 14 3.03 -16.64 31.02
N VAL A 15 2.85 -15.96 29.90
CA VAL A 15 1.72 -15.06 29.64
C VAL A 15 0.71 -15.79 28.75
N ILE A 16 -0.52 -15.90 29.22
CA ILE A 16 -1.56 -16.74 28.62
C ILE A 16 -2.77 -15.89 28.28
N ARG A 17 -3.28 -16.02 27.06
CA ARG A 17 -4.53 -15.37 26.63
C ARG A 17 -5.72 -16.05 27.31
N ASN A 18 -6.55 -15.29 28.02
CA ASN A 18 -7.65 -15.86 28.80
C ASN A 18 -8.78 -16.44 27.93
N THR A 19 -9.00 -15.87 26.74
CA THR A 19 -10.15 -16.23 25.90
C THR A 19 -10.04 -17.62 25.27
N ASN A 20 -8.81 -18.11 25.05
CA ASN A 20 -8.56 -19.40 24.39
C ASN A 20 -7.47 -20.25 25.09
N ASN A 21 -6.96 -19.81 26.25
CA ASN A 21 -5.88 -20.46 26.99
C ASN A 21 -4.57 -20.64 26.20
N LYS A 22 -4.35 -19.88 25.13
CA LYS A 22 -3.14 -19.95 24.32
C LYS A 22 -1.97 -19.29 25.04
N VAL A 23 -0.85 -20.01 25.15
CA VAL A 23 0.39 -19.50 25.75
C VAL A 23 1.12 -18.64 24.72
N LEU A 24 1.35 -17.37 25.04
CA LEU A 24 1.89 -16.37 24.10
C LEU A 24 3.39 -16.14 24.30
N PHE A 25 3.80 -16.01 25.57
CA PHE A 25 5.16 -15.73 25.99
C PHE A 25 5.50 -16.77 27.04
N ASN A 26 6.43 -17.68 26.77
CA ASN A 26 6.84 -18.70 27.75
C ASN A 26 8.37 -18.81 27.82
N THR A 27 8.93 -18.49 28.99
CA THR A 27 10.38 -18.47 29.17
C THR A 27 10.99 -19.80 29.59
N SER A 28 10.18 -20.82 29.90
CA SER A 28 10.67 -22.13 30.38
C SER A 28 11.50 -22.92 29.35
N ILE A 29 11.54 -22.45 28.09
CA ILE A 29 12.33 -23.09 27.02
C ILE A 29 13.84 -22.91 27.21
N GLY A 30 14.28 -21.92 27.99
CA GLY A 30 15.70 -21.64 28.25
C GLY A 30 15.92 -21.01 29.61
N PRO A 31 17.17 -20.95 30.10
CA PRO A 31 17.46 -20.33 31.39
C PRO A 31 17.36 -18.79 31.32
N LEU A 32 17.00 -18.18 32.45
CA LEU A 32 17.35 -16.79 32.73
C LEU A 32 18.83 -16.74 33.11
N ILE A 33 19.63 -15.97 32.36
CA ILE A 33 21.01 -15.64 32.74
C ILE A 33 21.06 -14.15 33.04
N TYR A 34 21.62 -13.78 34.19
CA TYR A 34 21.70 -12.39 34.63
C TYR A 34 23.07 -12.12 35.23
N ALA A 35 24.00 -11.65 34.41
CA ALA A 35 25.32 -11.16 34.80
C ALA A 35 25.47 -9.68 34.40
N ASP A 36 26.49 -9.01 34.94
CA ASP A 36 26.72 -7.57 34.73
C ASP A 36 26.77 -7.16 33.25
N GLN A 37 27.47 -7.95 32.42
CA GLN A 37 27.61 -7.71 30.98
C GLN A 37 27.12 -8.88 30.11
N PHE A 38 26.17 -9.66 30.64
CA PHE A 38 25.48 -10.70 29.87
C PHE A 38 24.14 -11.05 30.50
N LEU A 39 23.06 -10.62 29.85
CA LEU A 39 21.69 -10.92 30.23
C LEU A 39 21.02 -11.68 29.09
N GLN A 40 20.34 -12.79 29.41
CA GLN A 40 19.67 -13.63 28.42
C GLN A 40 18.29 -14.08 28.90
N LEU A 41 17.32 -14.00 28.00
CA LEU A 41 16.01 -14.61 28.17
C LEU A 41 15.49 -15.17 26.83
N SER A 42 15.08 -16.44 26.84
CA SER A 42 14.46 -17.10 25.70
C SER A 42 12.94 -17.15 25.88
N ILE A 43 12.19 -17.05 24.79
CA ILE A 43 10.73 -17.00 24.79
C ILE A 43 10.24 -17.95 23.69
N ARG A 44 9.48 -18.98 24.08
CA ARG A 44 8.70 -19.77 23.12
C ARG A 44 7.48 -18.95 22.68
N VAL A 45 7.29 -18.83 21.38
CA VAL A 45 6.17 -18.11 20.76
C VAL A 45 5.16 -19.11 20.17
N PRO A 46 3.87 -18.74 20.02
CA PRO A 46 2.81 -19.65 19.59
C PRO A 46 2.77 -19.93 18.08
N SER A 47 3.47 -19.16 17.25
CA SER A 47 3.49 -19.33 15.79
C SER A 47 4.82 -18.85 15.18
N TRP A 48 5.06 -19.19 13.91
CA TRP A 48 6.19 -18.68 13.12
C TRP A 48 5.91 -17.31 12.47
N ASN A 49 4.74 -16.71 12.73
CA ASN A 49 4.33 -15.46 12.10
C ASN A 49 4.80 -14.28 12.94
N VAL A 50 6.12 -14.07 12.98
CA VAL A 50 6.76 -12.99 13.72
C VAL A 50 7.32 -11.95 12.76
N TYR A 51 7.10 -10.68 13.09
CA TYR A 51 7.45 -9.50 12.30
C TYR A 51 8.11 -8.47 13.20
N GLY A 52 9.12 -7.76 12.70
CA GLY A 52 9.81 -6.70 13.43
C GLY A 52 11.24 -7.06 13.83
N VAL A 53 11.64 -6.54 15.00
CA VAL A 53 12.97 -6.03 15.35
C VAL A 53 13.65 -5.19 14.26
N GLY A 54 14.63 -4.39 14.64
CA GLY A 54 15.27 -3.48 13.70
C GLY A 54 16.45 -2.74 14.33
N GLU A 55 17.23 -2.00 13.54
CA GLU A 55 17.11 -1.86 12.09
C GLU A 55 18.03 -2.84 11.33
N HIS A 56 17.48 -3.52 10.32
CA HIS A 56 18.17 -4.53 9.51
C HIS A 56 17.61 -4.57 8.08
N VAL A 57 18.32 -5.23 7.16
CA VAL A 57 17.73 -5.69 5.90
C VAL A 57 17.30 -7.16 6.04
N HIS A 58 16.07 -7.40 6.50
CA HIS A 58 15.54 -8.76 6.65
C HIS A 58 15.28 -9.49 5.33
N ARG A 59 15.21 -8.76 4.22
CA ARG A 59 14.87 -9.21 2.85
C ARG A 59 13.43 -9.72 2.66
N GLN A 60 12.81 -10.21 3.72
CA GLN A 60 11.42 -10.66 3.80
C GLN A 60 10.77 -10.08 5.07
N TYR A 61 9.46 -9.85 5.05
CA TYR A 61 8.76 -9.22 6.18
C TYR A 61 8.49 -10.19 7.34
N ARG A 62 8.05 -11.42 7.03
CA ARG A 62 7.89 -12.48 8.05
C ARG A 62 9.26 -13.10 8.33
N HIS A 63 9.67 -13.20 9.58
CA HIS A 63 10.98 -13.74 9.92
C HIS A 63 11.22 -15.18 9.45
N ASP A 64 12.47 -15.45 9.09
CA ASP A 64 13.01 -16.80 8.95
C ASP A 64 13.46 -17.32 10.32
N PHE A 65 12.86 -18.43 10.76
CA PHE A 65 13.16 -19.08 12.03
C PHE A 65 14.33 -20.07 11.95
N ASN A 66 14.98 -20.21 10.79
CA ASN A 66 16.12 -21.12 10.60
C ASN A 66 17.42 -20.53 11.16
N TRP A 67 17.54 -20.53 12.49
CA TRP A 67 18.75 -20.20 13.24
C TRP A 67 19.37 -18.84 12.87
N LYS A 68 18.52 -17.81 12.77
CA LYS A 68 18.93 -16.44 12.48
C LYS A 68 19.29 -15.69 13.76
N THR A 69 20.22 -14.74 13.66
CA THR A 69 20.60 -13.85 14.76
C THR A 69 20.75 -12.45 14.21
N TRP A 70 19.98 -11.51 14.74
CA TRP A 70 19.95 -10.11 14.34
C TRP A 70 20.57 -9.26 15.45
N PRO A 71 21.80 -8.74 15.27
CA PRO A 71 22.44 -7.86 16.25
C PRO A 71 21.77 -6.48 16.23
N ILE A 72 21.55 -5.87 17.39
CA ILE A 72 20.94 -4.54 17.52
C ILE A 72 21.92 -3.63 18.25
N PHE A 73 22.44 -2.65 17.52
CA PHE A 73 23.33 -1.59 18.01
C PHE A 73 23.45 -0.53 16.90
N THR A 74 23.16 0.73 17.16
CA THR A 74 23.09 1.76 16.10
C THR A 74 24.41 1.92 15.35
N ARG A 75 24.41 1.91 14.02
CA ARG A 75 25.64 1.81 13.25
C ARG A 75 25.50 2.38 11.86
N ASP A 76 26.46 3.23 11.50
CA ASP A 76 26.65 3.67 10.13
C ASP A 76 27.26 2.50 9.32
N ALA A 77 26.40 1.88 8.53
CA ALA A 77 26.71 0.76 7.66
C ALA A 77 25.71 0.72 6.50
N PHE A 78 26.17 0.27 5.33
CA PHE A 78 25.31 0.17 4.16
C PHE A 78 24.27 -0.97 4.30
N PRO A 79 23.01 -0.76 3.89
CA PRO A 79 21.94 -1.75 3.95
C PRO A 79 22.07 -2.72 2.76
N ASN A 80 23.07 -3.61 2.79
CA ASN A 80 23.47 -4.46 1.67
C ASN A 80 22.84 -5.87 1.66
N GLY A 81 21.87 -6.12 2.54
CA GLY A 81 21.22 -7.42 2.70
C GLY A 81 21.90 -8.36 3.70
N ASP A 82 23.07 -8.04 4.24
CA ASP A 82 23.69 -8.84 5.29
C ASP A 82 22.92 -8.73 6.62
N MET A 83 23.16 -9.65 7.55
CA MET A 83 22.55 -9.64 8.90
C MET A 83 23.26 -8.67 9.85
N SER A 84 23.71 -7.53 9.33
CA SER A 84 24.41 -6.50 10.08
C SER A 84 23.43 -5.59 10.80
N ASN A 85 23.83 -5.07 11.96
CA ASN A 85 23.14 -3.96 12.63
C ASN A 85 23.31 -2.67 11.81
N LEU A 86 22.23 -1.89 11.70
CA LEU A 86 22.19 -0.62 10.97
C LEU A 86 21.89 0.55 11.91
N TYR A 87 21.27 1.62 11.41
CA TYR A 87 21.23 2.94 12.04
C TYR A 87 20.34 3.00 13.30
N GLY A 88 19.25 2.24 13.32
CA GLY A 88 18.28 2.18 14.42
C GLY A 88 18.40 0.99 15.37
N ALA A 89 17.86 1.15 16.58
CA ALA A 89 17.70 0.09 17.58
C ALA A 89 16.22 -0.07 17.98
N GLN A 90 15.57 -1.10 17.45
CA GLN A 90 14.16 -1.41 17.64
C GLN A 90 14.01 -2.86 18.13
N THR A 91 13.56 -3.04 19.37
CA THR A 91 13.45 -4.37 19.98
C THR A 91 12.06 -4.98 19.87
N PHE A 92 11.08 -4.21 19.39
CA PHE A 92 9.69 -4.64 19.28
C PHE A 92 9.51 -5.68 18.18
N PHE A 93 8.81 -6.77 18.49
CA PHE A 93 8.25 -7.67 17.50
C PHE A 93 6.77 -7.93 17.74
N LEU A 94 6.06 -8.22 16.65
CA LEU A 94 4.65 -8.63 16.63
C LEU A 94 4.57 -10.09 16.21
N CYS A 95 3.69 -10.86 16.85
CA CYS A 95 3.39 -12.24 16.50
C CYS A 95 1.89 -12.43 16.24
N LEU A 96 1.52 -12.85 15.03
CA LEU A 96 0.15 -13.26 14.69
C LEU A 96 -0.08 -14.70 15.14
N GLU A 97 -1.02 -14.92 16.06
CA GLU A 97 -1.22 -16.22 16.71
C GLU A 97 -1.81 -17.26 15.76
N ASP A 98 -2.82 -16.88 14.97
CA ASP A 98 -3.57 -17.73 14.04
C ASP A 98 -4.55 -16.90 13.18
N LYS A 99 -5.39 -17.58 12.38
CA LYS A 99 -6.39 -16.98 11.48
C LYS A 99 -7.48 -16.14 12.18
N SER A 100 -7.63 -16.20 13.51
CA SER A 100 -8.61 -15.35 14.20
C SER A 100 -8.21 -13.88 14.21
N GLY A 101 -6.95 -13.56 13.90
CA GLY A 101 -6.37 -12.22 14.00
C GLY A 101 -5.75 -11.91 15.37
N HIS A 102 -6.01 -12.73 16.38
CA HIS A 102 -5.40 -12.57 17.69
C HIS A 102 -3.89 -12.49 17.55
N SER A 103 -3.32 -11.45 18.12
CA SER A 103 -1.90 -11.15 18.00
C SER A 103 -1.38 -10.67 19.34
N PHE A 104 -0.08 -10.79 19.55
CA PHE A 104 0.60 -10.16 20.67
C PHE A 104 1.92 -9.54 20.20
N GLY A 105 2.43 -8.60 20.98
CA GLY A 105 3.71 -7.95 20.73
C GLY A 105 4.59 -8.02 21.98
N VAL A 106 5.90 -7.99 21.78
CA VAL A 106 6.89 -7.96 22.86
C VAL A 106 7.86 -6.83 22.59
N PHE A 107 8.12 -6.03 23.61
CA PHE A 107 9.10 -4.94 23.58
C PHE A 107 10.06 -5.10 24.76
N LEU A 108 11.36 -4.95 24.50
CA LEU A 108 12.41 -4.93 25.51
C LEU A 108 12.96 -3.49 25.61
N MET A 109 12.72 -2.82 26.73
CA MET A 109 13.27 -1.49 27.01
C MET A 109 14.74 -1.63 27.46
N ASN A 110 15.65 -1.76 26.49
CA ASN A 110 17.08 -1.85 26.72
C ASN A 110 17.83 -1.26 25.51
N SER A 111 18.83 -0.41 25.76
CA SER A 111 19.61 0.30 24.74
C SER A 111 21.03 -0.23 24.54
N ASN A 112 21.46 -1.19 25.37
CA ASN A 112 22.77 -1.83 25.25
C ASN A 112 22.81 -2.69 23.98
N ALA A 113 24.01 -2.94 23.44
CA ALA A 113 24.15 -3.83 22.29
C ALA A 113 23.59 -5.22 22.62
N MET A 114 22.87 -5.81 21.66
CA MET A 114 22.22 -7.10 21.89
C MET A 114 22.12 -7.95 20.63
N ASP A 115 21.90 -9.25 20.80
CA ASP A 115 21.47 -10.17 19.75
C ASP A 115 19.99 -10.54 19.97
N PHE A 116 19.21 -10.55 18.89
CA PHE A 116 17.90 -11.19 18.81
C PHE A 116 18.00 -12.47 17.95
N ALA A 117 17.90 -13.64 18.58
CA ALA A 117 18.07 -14.93 17.91
C ALA A 117 16.75 -15.68 17.74
N LEU A 118 16.54 -16.25 16.56
CA LEU A 118 15.35 -17.02 16.16
C LEU A 118 15.72 -18.49 15.95
N GLN A 119 14.88 -19.41 16.41
CA GLN A 119 15.07 -20.86 16.22
C GLN A 119 13.75 -21.58 15.91
N PRO A 120 13.76 -22.73 15.20
CA PRO A 120 12.54 -23.36 14.65
C PRO A 120 11.47 -23.84 15.66
N ALA A 121 11.75 -23.75 16.97
CA ALA A 121 10.94 -24.33 18.05
C ALA A 121 9.45 -23.89 18.14
N PRO A 122 8.97 -22.81 17.50
CA PRO A 122 9.53 -21.48 17.27
C PRO A 122 9.83 -20.74 18.58
N ALA A 123 11.03 -20.17 18.69
CA ALA A 123 11.41 -19.38 19.86
C ALA A 123 12.34 -18.23 19.48
N VAL A 124 12.30 -17.18 20.30
CA VAL A 124 13.17 -16.02 20.22
C VAL A 124 14.06 -15.94 21.47
N THR A 125 15.25 -15.38 21.36
CA THR A 125 16.15 -15.17 22.51
C THR A 125 16.78 -13.79 22.41
N TYR A 126 16.63 -12.98 23.45
CA TYR A 126 17.39 -11.75 23.63
C TYR A 126 18.67 -12.06 24.40
N ARG A 127 19.81 -11.57 23.91
CA ARG A 127 21.11 -11.58 24.60
C ARG A 127 21.66 -10.16 24.60
N THR A 128 21.58 -9.44 25.72
CA THR A 128 22.08 -8.05 25.85
C THR A 128 23.28 -7.99 26.79
N ILE A 129 24.16 -7.01 26.57
CA ILE A 129 25.44 -6.89 27.30
C ILE A 129 25.42 -5.88 28.44
N GLY A 130 24.24 -5.42 28.85
CA GLY A 130 24.13 -4.48 29.97
C GLY A 130 22.69 -4.06 30.23
N GLY A 131 22.54 -3.15 31.19
CA GLY A 131 21.23 -2.67 31.62
C GLY A 131 20.42 -3.74 32.37
N ILE A 132 19.12 -3.79 32.07
CA ILE A 132 18.16 -4.70 32.72
C ILE A 132 17.24 -5.37 31.68
N LEU A 133 16.53 -6.42 32.10
CA LEU A 133 15.48 -7.06 31.29
C LEU A 133 14.10 -6.48 31.64
N ASP A 134 13.73 -5.37 30.99
CA ASP A 134 12.43 -4.70 31.15
C ASP A 134 11.51 -5.00 29.96
N PHE A 135 10.64 -6.00 30.11
CA PHE A 135 9.76 -6.50 29.05
C PHE A 135 8.31 -6.00 29.17
N TYR A 136 7.75 -5.58 28.04
CA TYR A 136 6.33 -5.30 27.87
C TYR A 136 5.72 -6.32 26.91
N VAL A 137 4.54 -6.85 27.26
CA VAL A 137 3.79 -7.80 26.42
C VAL A 137 2.40 -7.20 26.13
N PHE A 138 2.11 -6.97 24.85
CA PHE A 138 0.87 -6.35 24.39
C PHE A 138 -0.03 -7.41 23.77
N LEU A 139 -1.33 -7.38 24.05
CA LEU A 139 -2.30 -8.29 23.42
C LEU A 139 -3.30 -7.48 22.59
N GLY A 140 -3.56 -7.94 21.38
CA GLY A 140 -4.58 -7.38 20.49
C GLY A 140 -5.48 -8.47 19.92
N ASN A 141 -6.66 -8.05 19.45
CA ASN A 141 -7.55 -8.89 18.67
C ASN A 141 -7.17 -8.91 17.18
N THR A 142 -6.34 -7.96 16.74
CA THR A 142 -5.78 -7.86 15.40
C THR A 142 -4.29 -7.46 15.49
N PRO A 143 -3.48 -7.69 14.42
CA PRO A 143 -2.12 -7.17 14.35
C PRO A 143 -2.06 -5.65 14.55
N GLU A 144 -2.98 -4.93 13.90
CA GLU A 144 -3.06 -3.46 13.99
C GLU A 144 -3.26 -2.99 15.44
N GLN A 145 -4.11 -3.67 16.22
CA GLN A 145 -4.33 -3.30 17.62
C GLN A 145 -3.06 -3.48 18.47
N VAL A 146 -2.24 -4.50 18.21
CA VAL A 146 -0.96 -4.70 18.92
C VAL A 146 -0.02 -3.52 18.68
N VAL A 147 0.05 -3.03 17.42
CA VAL A 147 0.83 -1.83 17.10
C VAL A 147 0.29 -0.62 17.87
N GLN A 148 -1.04 -0.43 17.90
CA GLN A 148 -1.65 0.66 18.66
C GLN A 148 -1.28 0.62 20.15
N GLU A 149 -1.36 -0.54 20.80
CA GLU A 149 -0.98 -0.71 22.21
C GLU A 149 0.51 -0.39 22.46
N TYR A 150 1.39 -0.82 21.55
CA TYR A 150 2.81 -0.50 21.61
C TYR A 150 3.05 1.02 21.48
N LEU A 151 2.41 1.67 20.50
CA LEU A 151 2.58 3.11 20.27
C LEU A 151 1.95 3.98 21.36
N LEU A 152 0.92 3.49 22.05
CA LEU A 152 0.39 4.14 23.26
C LEU A 152 1.42 4.16 24.40
N LEU A 153 2.25 3.12 24.52
CA LEU A 153 3.34 3.07 25.50
C LEU A 153 4.50 4.00 25.12
N ILE A 154 5.07 3.83 23.93
CA ILE A 154 6.32 4.51 23.55
C ILE A 154 6.10 5.94 23.02
N GLY A 155 4.87 6.30 22.68
CA GLY A 155 4.47 7.60 22.18
C GLY A 155 3.97 7.54 20.74
N LEU A 156 2.78 8.13 20.52
CA LEU A 156 2.17 8.22 19.20
C LEU A 156 3.03 9.08 18.25
N PRO A 157 3.08 8.74 16.95
CA PRO A 157 3.91 9.42 15.98
C PRO A 157 3.54 10.87 15.78
N LEU A 158 4.50 11.68 15.33
CA LEU A 158 4.24 13.08 14.95
C LEU A 158 3.23 13.15 13.80
N MET A 159 2.43 14.21 13.80
CA MET A 159 1.62 14.55 12.63
C MET A 159 2.48 15.38 11.67
N PRO A 160 2.79 14.92 10.45
CA PRO A 160 3.64 15.68 9.54
C PRO A 160 2.95 16.98 9.10
N SER A 161 3.73 17.94 8.62
CA SER A 161 3.19 19.01 7.80
C SER A 161 2.70 18.45 6.47
N TYR A 162 1.64 19.02 5.90
CA TYR A 162 1.04 18.49 4.66
C TYR A 162 2.04 18.47 3.50
N TRP A 163 2.89 19.51 3.39
CA TRP A 163 3.94 19.59 2.38
C TRP A 163 5.03 18.51 2.52
N ASN A 164 5.23 17.95 3.72
CA ASN A 164 6.17 16.83 3.92
C ASN A 164 5.74 15.58 3.14
N LEU A 165 4.44 15.47 2.79
CA LEU A 165 3.93 14.35 2.01
C LEU A 165 4.15 14.52 0.50
N GLY A 166 4.65 15.67 0.05
CA GLY A 166 5.03 15.89 -1.35
C GLY A 166 6.19 15.00 -1.79
N PHE A 167 6.65 15.21 -3.02
CA PHE A 167 7.87 14.58 -3.53
C PHE A 167 9.09 15.44 -3.22
N HIS A 168 10.20 14.79 -2.89
CA HIS A 168 11.43 15.39 -2.41
C HIS A 168 12.59 15.01 -3.37
N ILE A 169 13.47 15.96 -3.69
CA ILE A 169 14.66 15.71 -4.51
C ILE A 169 15.88 16.17 -3.73
N CYS A 170 16.88 15.29 -3.69
CA CYS A 170 18.14 15.51 -3.01
C CYS A 170 19.27 14.90 -3.84
N ARG A 171 20.50 15.36 -3.63
CA ARG A 171 21.70 14.58 -3.92
C ARG A 171 22.79 15.02 -2.96
N TRP A 172 23.69 14.10 -2.65
CA TRP A 172 24.97 14.45 -2.08
C TRP A 172 25.84 15.06 -3.18
N ASN A 173 26.39 16.25 -2.92
CA ASN A 173 27.34 16.96 -3.79
C ASN A 173 26.71 17.49 -5.09
N TYR A 174 25.82 18.50 -4.98
CA TYR A 174 25.65 19.46 -6.07
C TYR A 174 26.96 20.25 -6.21
N THR A 175 27.46 20.45 -7.42
CA THR A 175 28.80 21.06 -7.58
C THR A 175 28.84 22.52 -7.12
N ASP A 176 27.73 23.24 -7.30
CA ASP A 176 27.50 24.62 -6.88
C ASP A 176 25.99 24.93 -6.91
N LEU A 177 25.61 26.15 -6.54
CA LEU A 177 24.19 26.57 -6.57
C LEU A 177 23.58 26.58 -7.99
N ASN A 178 24.38 26.73 -9.05
CA ASN A 178 23.86 26.67 -10.42
C ASN A 178 23.47 25.25 -10.80
N ASP A 179 24.21 24.23 -10.34
CA ASP A 179 23.81 22.82 -10.49
C ASP A 179 22.46 22.56 -9.79
N VAL A 180 22.28 23.04 -8.56
CA VAL A 180 20.99 22.95 -7.84
C VAL A 180 19.87 23.60 -8.66
N LYS A 181 20.07 24.85 -9.11
CA LYS A 181 19.09 25.59 -9.94
C LYS A 181 18.75 24.84 -11.21
N ALA A 182 19.75 24.30 -11.92
CA ALA A 182 19.53 23.53 -13.14
C ALA A 182 18.68 22.27 -12.89
N VAL A 183 18.79 21.64 -11.70
CA VAL A 183 17.95 20.50 -11.29
C VAL A 183 16.53 20.93 -11.03
N VAL A 184 16.34 22.00 -10.26
CA VAL A 184 15.02 22.54 -9.96
C VAL A 184 14.32 22.97 -11.24
N GLU A 185 14.98 23.74 -12.10
CA GLU A 185 14.42 24.28 -13.34
C GLU A 185 14.00 23.18 -14.30
N ARG A 186 14.82 22.15 -14.54
CA ARG A 186 14.46 21.06 -15.47
C ARG A 186 13.30 20.22 -14.97
N ASN A 187 13.19 19.97 -13.66
CA ASN A 187 12.08 19.19 -13.08
C ASN A 187 10.79 20.02 -13.03
N ARG A 188 10.87 21.33 -12.73
CA ARG A 188 9.75 22.27 -12.88
C ARG A 188 9.28 22.35 -14.33
N ALA A 189 10.20 22.49 -15.29
CA ALA A 189 9.89 22.54 -16.72
C ALA A 189 9.28 21.23 -17.21
N ALA A 190 9.72 20.09 -16.69
CA ALA A 190 9.10 18.79 -16.92
C ALA A 190 7.71 18.67 -16.27
N GLY A 191 7.32 19.56 -15.36
CA GLY A 191 6.04 19.49 -14.65
C GLY A 191 5.97 18.32 -13.69
N ILE A 192 7.10 17.94 -13.08
CA ILE A 192 7.13 16.95 -11.99
C ILE A 192 6.46 17.58 -10.75
N PRO A 193 5.43 16.96 -10.14
CA PRO A 193 4.96 17.36 -8.82
C PRO A 193 6.08 17.22 -7.79
N TYR A 194 6.48 18.31 -7.15
CA TYR A 194 7.73 18.40 -6.42
C TYR A 194 7.72 19.54 -5.37
N ASP A 195 7.71 19.20 -4.08
CA ASP A 195 7.57 20.18 -2.99
C ASP A 195 8.89 20.61 -2.33
N VAL A 196 9.89 19.73 -2.20
CA VAL A 196 11.02 19.95 -1.26
C VAL A 196 12.39 19.72 -1.88
N GLN A 197 13.17 20.80 -2.03
CA GLN A 197 14.58 20.74 -2.41
C GLN A 197 15.48 20.60 -1.21
N TYR A 198 16.28 19.55 -1.23
CA TYR A 198 17.37 19.35 -0.27
C TYR A 198 18.68 19.83 -0.85
N THR A 199 19.54 20.37 0.00
CA THR A 199 20.98 20.46 -0.30
C THR A 199 21.73 19.72 0.79
N ASP A 200 22.53 18.76 0.37
CA ASP A 200 23.38 17.99 1.26
C ASP A 200 24.58 18.83 1.71
N ILE A 201 25.54 18.24 2.42
CA ILE A 201 26.65 18.93 3.10
C ILE A 201 27.51 19.84 2.19
N ASP A 202 27.38 19.75 0.87
CA ASP A 202 28.02 20.62 -0.13
C ASP A 202 27.60 22.09 -0.04
N TYR A 203 26.40 22.43 0.45
CA TYR A 203 26.00 23.83 0.58
C TYR A 203 26.80 24.58 1.67
N MET A 204 27.38 23.83 2.61
CA MET A 204 28.06 24.37 3.78
C MET A 204 29.49 24.80 3.43
N GLU A 205 30.03 25.78 4.17
CA GLU A 205 31.44 26.11 4.07
C GLU A 205 32.27 24.95 4.65
N ASP A 206 33.04 24.24 3.83
CA ASP A 206 33.75 22.98 4.16
C ASP A 206 32.94 21.97 5.00
N LYS A 207 31.64 21.80 4.72
CA LYS A 207 30.76 20.82 5.41
C LYS A 207 30.51 21.14 6.89
N LYS A 208 30.32 22.42 7.20
CA LYS A 208 30.05 22.94 8.55
C LYS A 208 28.64 23.39 8.82
N ASP A 209 28.21 23.04 10.01
CA ASP A 209 26.93 23.41 10.54
C ASP A 209 26.79 24.90 10.72
N PHE A 210 25.60 25.36 10.36
CA PHE A 210 25.18 26.75 10.47
C PHE A 210 26.02 27.71 9.62
N THR A 211 26.59 27.22 8.52
CA THR A 211 27.28 28.01 7.50
C THR A 211 26.72 27.72 6.11
N TYR A 212 27.06 28.56 5.12
CA TYR A 212 26.94 28.19 3.71
C TYR A 212 28.15 28.74 2.93
N ASP A 213 28.61 28.00 1.92
CA ASP A 213 29.76 28.34 1.10
C ASP A 213 29.48 29.64 0.30
N LYS A 214 30.26 30.69 0.59
CA LYS A 214 30.07 32.02 0.00
C LYS A 214 30.56 32.13 -1.44
N ILE A 215 31.24 31.12 -1.97
CA ILE A 215 31.76 31.06 -3.33
C ILE A 215 30.85 30.16 -4.16
N ASN A 216 30.77 28.87 -3.84
CA ASN A 216 30.01 27.89 -4.63
C ASN A 216 28.49 28.04 -4.44
N PHE A 217 28.06 28.56 -3.30
CA PHE A 217 26.65 28.80 -2.98
C PHE A 217 26.32 30.30 -2.80
N ALA A 218 27.07 31.17 -3.50
CA ALA A 218 26.76 32.59 -3.58
C ALA A 218 25.33 32.80 -4.13
N GLY A 219 24.49 33.51 -3.37
CA GLY A 219 23.09 33.76 -3.73
C GLY A 219 22.08 32.72 -3.20
N LEU A 220 22.49 31.88 -2.24
CA LEU A 220 21.60 30.89 -1.62
C LEU A 220 20.33 31.51 -1.01
N PRO A 221 20.37 32.63 -0.26
CA PRO A 221 19.15 33.25 0.27
C PRO A 221 18.12 33.63 -0.81
N GLU A 222 18.58 34.15 -1.94
CA GLU A 222 17.76 34.53 -3.09
C GLU A 222 17.14 33.29 -3.76
N PHE A 223 17.91 32.20 -3.86
CA PHE A 223 17.40 30.92 -4.37
C PHE A 223 16.34 30.31 -3.44
N VAL A 224 16.54 30.37 -2.12
CA VAL A 224 15.53 29.92 -1.14
C VAL A 224 14.25 30.74 -1.29
N GLN A 225 14.36 32.04 -1.54
CA GLN A 225 13.20 32.88 -1.85
C GLN A 225 12.51 32.45 -3.15
N ASP A 226 13.25 32.12 -4.22
CA ASP A 226 12.67 31.57 -5.46
C ASP A 226 11.87 30.27 -5.20
N LEU A 227 12.41 29.35 -4.40
CA LEU A 227 11.69 28.14 -4.00
C LEU A 227 10.37 28.49 -3.30
N HIS A 228 10.39 29.45 -2.37
CA HIS A 228 9.20 29.89 -1.65
C HIS A 228 8.16 30.57 -2.56
N ASP A 229 8.59 31.41 -3.49
CA ASP A 229 7.71 32.10 -4.45
C ASP A 229 6.98 31.09 -5.38
N HIS A 230 7.63 29.95 -5.66
CA HIS A 230 7.04 28.83 -6.39
C HIS A 230 6.26 27.84 -5.49
N GLY A 231 6.13 28.12 -4.20
CA GLY A 231 5.40 27.30 -3.23
C GLY A 231 6.14 26.04 -2.77
N GLN A 232 7.42 25.90 -3.11
CA GLN A 232 8.29 24.81 -2.67
C GLN A 232 8.90 25.12 -1.29
N LYS A 233 9.68 24.18 -0.76
CA LYS A 233 10.37 24.25 0.54
C LYS A 233 11.84 23.88 0.35
N TYR A 234 12.66 24.41 1.24
CA TYR A 234 14.10 24.14 1.28
C TYR A 234 14.46 23.44 2.58
N ASP A 235 15.25 22.38 2.50
CA ASP A 235 15.71 21.62 3.66
C ASP A 235 17.23 21.40 3.60
N PRO A 236 18.03 22.09 4.43
CA PRO A 236 19.48 21.93 4.47
C PRO A 236 19.89 20.72 5.34
N ALA A 237 20.90 19.96 4.89
CA ALA A 237 21.59 18.99 5.75
C ALA A 237 22.33 19.65 6.92
N ILE A 238 22.81 18.87 7.89
CA ILE A 238 23.59 19.31 9.07
C ILE A 238 24.84 18.39 9.17
N SER A 239 26.05 18.96 9.30
CA SER A 239 27.39 18.32 9.36
C SER A 239 28.44 19.18 10.12
N VAL A 240 29.49 18.59 10.70
CA VAL A 240 30.27 19.19 11.82
C VAL A 240 31.77 19.57 11.57
N ASN A 241 32.19 20.12 10.43
CA ASN A 241 33.64 20.35 10.11
C ASN A 241 34.28 21.72 10.55
N ASN A 242 35.53 22.07 10.13
CA ASN A 242 36.37 23.23 10.60
C ASN A 242 36.70 24.31 9.52
N LEU A 243 36.80 25.62 9.89
CA LEU A 243 36.77 26.81 8.96
C LEU A 243 38.08 27.02 8.21
N MET A 244 37.99 27.41 6.93
CA MET A 244 39.15 27.68 6.07
C MET A 244 39.93 28.96 6.43
N ASN A 245 39.32 29.91 7.16
CA ASN A 245 39.84 31.29 7.19
C ASN A 245 40.22 31.87 8.56
N ASN A 246 40.64 31.07 9.54
CA ASN A 246 41.08 31.55 10.87
C ASN A 246 40.07 32.48 11.60
N THR A 247 38.85 32.62 11.07
CA THR A 247 37.73 33.28 11.72
C THR A 247 37.14 32.33 12.76
N PRO A 248 36.71 32.84 13.92
CA PRO A 248 36.19 31.96 14.96
C PRO A 248 34.94 31.21 14.50
N TYR A 249 34.92 29.87 14.62
CA TYR A 249 33.71 29.08 14.41
C TYR A 249 32.79 29.26 15.61
N GLU A 250 31.92 30.25 15.52
CA GLU A 250 31.08 30.71 16.63
C GLU A 250 30.21 29.61 17.25
N ALA A 251 29.74 28.64 16.46
CA ALA A 251 28.97 27.50 16.99
C ALA A 251 29.82 26.63 17.92
N TYR A 252 31.05 26.31 17.52
CA TYR A 252 32.01 25.58 18.35
C TYR A 252 32.39 26.39 19.60
N LEU A 253 32.69 27.68 19.46
CA LEU A 253 33.03 28.53 20.62
C LEU A 253 31.90 28.63 21.66
N ARG A 254 30.65 28.76 21.20
CA ARG A 254 29.49 28.72 22.11
C ARG A 254 29.34 27.36 22.78
N GLY A 255 29.56 26.26 22.04
CA GLY A 255 29.54 24.90 22.57
C GLY A 255 30.61 24.69 23.65
N GLU A 256 31.84 25.13 23.40
CA GLU A 256 32.95 25.13 24.36
C GLU A 256 32.61 25.95 25.62
N GLN A 257 32.08 27.16 25.45
CA GLN A 257 31.67 28.02 26.57
C GLN A 257 30.58 27.37 27.42
N MET A 258 29.65 26.64 26.79
CA MET A 258 28.55 25.94 27.45
C MET A 258 28.92 24.54 27.97
N LYS A 259 30.11 24.02 27.61
CA LYS A 259 30.60 22.68 27.96
C LYS A 259 29.62 21.57 27.58
N VAL A 260 29.17 21.56 26.32
CA VAL A 260 28.10 20.66 25.84
C VAL A 260 28.59 19.38 25.17
N TRP A 261 29.90 19.16 25.09
CA TRP A 261 30.49 18.03 24.37
C TRP A 261 30.39 16.72 25.14
N ILE A 262 30.48 15.63 24.37
CA ILE A 262 30.80 14.31 24.93
C ILE A 262 32.25 14.36 25.40
N ASN A 263 32.50 13.83 26.59
CA ASN A 263 33.84 13.81 27.17
C ASN A 263 34.46 12.41 27.05
N GLU A 264 35.79 12.38 27.04
CA GLU A 264 36.61 11.19 27.26
C GLU A 264 36.28 10.55 28.62
N SER A 265 36.85 9.38 28.90
CA SER A 265 36.61 8.62 30.14
C SER A 265 36.96 9.38 31.44
N ASN A 266 37.76 10.45 31.36
CA ASN A 266 38.05 11.33 32.49
C ASN A 266 36.89 12.30 32.85
N GLY A 267 35.84 12.37 32.02
CA GLY A 267 34.66 13.21 32.22
C GLY A 267 34.88 14.71 32.05
N ILE A 268 36.07 15.15 31.64
CA ILE A 268 36.46 16.57 31.57
C ILE A 268 36.89 16.97 30.16
N SER A 269 37.68 16.12 29.47
CA SER A 269 38.24 16.42 28.16
C SER A 269 37.21 16.13 27.06
N PRO A 270 36.87 17.10 26.19
CA PRO A 270 35.99 16.85 25.05
C PRO A 270 36.59 15.80 24.11
N LEU A 271 35.77 14.84 23.68
CA LEU A 271 36.12 13.87 22.67
C LEU A 271 35.90 14.50 21.29
N ILE A 272 36.92 14.43 20.43
CA ILE A 272 36.88 15.02 19.08
C ILE A 272 36.69 13.89 18.05
N GLY A 273 35.51 13.88 17.42
CA GLY A 273 35.14 13.02 16.28
C GLY A 273 34.39 13.83 15.21
N GLU A 274 34.31 13.30 14.00
CA GLU A 274 33.47 13.83 12.90
C GLU A 274 32.16 13.04 12.94
N ASP A 275 30.97 13.64 12.94
CA ASP A 275 29.81 12.83 13.32
C ASP A 275 28.40 13.12 12.74
N MET A 276 27.79 12.03 12.23
CA MET A 276 26.40 11.81 11.79
C MET A 276 25.69 10.90 12.80
N ASN A 277 24.39 11.02 13.01
CA ASN A 277 23.77 10.78 14.33
C ASN A 277 23.61 9.34 14.92
N GLU A 278 24.37 8.32 14.52
CA GLU A 278 24.33 6.99 15.17
C GLU A 278 24.87 6.90 16.61
N VAL A 279 26.01 7.47 17.01
CA VAL A 279 26.89 8.52 16.43
C VAL A 279 28.03 7.87 15.59
N SER A 280 28.15 8.23 14.32
CA SER A 280 29.09 7.71 13.33
C SER A 280 30.42 8.45 13.37
N ASN A 281 31.52 7.73 13.63
CA ASN A 281 32.85 8.31 13.62
C ASN A 281 33.72 7.68 12.53
N PHE A 282 34.43 8.48 11.75
CA PHE A 282 35.34 7.98 10.71
C PHE A 282 36.59 7.31 11.28
N VAL A 283 37.00 7.68 12.49
CA VAL A 283 38.03 6.98 13.27
C VAL A 283 37.39 6.00 14.24
N LYS A 284 38.06 4.89 14.54
CA LYS A 284 37.57 3.90 15.51
C LYS A 284 37.76 4.43 16.93
N GLY A 285 36.67 4.84 17.59
CA GLY A 285 36.69 5.35 18.95
C GLY A 285 37.01 6.83 19.04
N SER A 286 38.29 7.15 19.16
CA SER A 286 38.81 8.51 19.24
C SER A 286 40.11 8.64 18.46
N LYS A 287 40.66 9.86 18.36
CA LYS A 287 41.95 10.12 17.70
C LYS A 287 43.11 9.33 18.32
N THR A 288 43.02 8.95 19.59
CA THR A 288 44.04 8.16 20.31
C THR A 288 43.66 6.70 20.48
N GLY A 289 42.55 6.27 19.86
CA GLY A 289 41.96 4.94 20.08
C GLY A 289 41.30 4.81 21.45
N CYS A 290 40.82 3.61 21.77
CA CYS A 290 40.14 3.32 23.02
C CYS A 290 40.98 2.50 24.00
N ALA A 291 40.80 2.76 25.30
CA ALA A 291 41.48 2.03 26.35
C ALA A 291 41.02 0.55 26.40
N ALA A 292 41.95 -0.35 26.71
CA ALA A 292 41.63 -1.76 26.92
C ALA A 292 40.93 -1.96 28.28
N ASN A 293 39.61 -2.01 28.27
CA ASN A 293 38.75 -2.26 29.43
C ASN A 293 37.50 -3.05 29.02
N ASN A 294 36.70 -3.46 30.01
CA ASN A 294 35.52 -4.29 29.80
C ASN A 294 34.35 -3.57 29.12
N LEU A 295 34.41 -2.25 28.89
CA LEU A 295 33.39 -1.53 28.11
C LEU A 295 33.73 -1.54 26.62
N ASN A 296 34.99 -1.24 26.28
CA ASN A 296 35.46 -1.27 24.89
C ASN A 296 35.64 -2.70 24.36
N TYR A 297 35.95 -3.65 25.25
CA TYR A 297 36.11 -5.07 24.97
C TYR A 297 35.32 -5.91 25.99
N PRO A 298 33.99 -6.00 25.83
CA PRO A 298 33.13 -6.72 26.77
C PRO A 298 33.40 -8.23 26.73
N PRO A 299 33.09 -8.97 27.82
CA PRO A 299 33.29 -10.42 27.91
C PRO A 299 32.47 -11.21 26.87
N PHE A 300 31.36 -10.65 26.42
CA PHE A 300 30.58 -11.13 25.28
C PHE A 300 30.34 -9.96 24.32
N THR A 301 30.57 -10.17 23.04
CA THR A 301 30.25 -9.19 21.99
C THR A 301 29.13 -9.78 21.13
N PRO A 302 27.96 -9.12 20.99
CA PRO A 302 26.92 -9.52 20.05
C PRO A 302 27.47 -9.58 18.62
N LYS A 303 26.72 -10.14 17.67
CA LYS A 303 27.19 -10.32 16.27
C LYS A 303 27.21 -9.03 15.45
N ILE A 304 27.47 -7.88 16.09
CA ILE A 304 27.58 -6.58 15.45
C ILE A 304 28.67 -6.58 14.37
N LEU A 305 28.51 -5.73 13.37
CA LEU A 305 29.48 -5.55 12.29
C LEU A 305 30.88 -5.22 12.84
N ASP A 306 31.90 -5.86 12.27
CA ASP A 306 33.31 -5.87 12.69
C ASP A 306 33.62 -6.56 14.04
N GLY A 307 32.62 -6.94 14.83
CA GLY A 307 32.83 -7.58 16.13
C GLY A 307 33.55 -6.69 17.15
N VAL A 308 33.46 -5.36 17.02
CA VAL A 308 34.10 -4.38 17.91
C VAL A 308 33.12 -3.26 18.23
N MET A 309 32.87 -3.03 19.52
CA MET A 309 31.85 -2.09 20.03
C MET A 309 32.04 -0.65 19.52
N TYR A 310 33.27 -0.13 19.53
CA TYR A 310 33.57 1.24 19.13
C TYR A 310 33.97 1.38 17.64
N SER A 311 33.67 0.36 16.81
CA SER A 311 33.93 0.46 15.37
C SER A 311 32.94 1.43 14.74
N LYS A 312 33.47 2.42 14.00
CA LYS A 312 32.71 3.53 13.40
C LYS A 312 31.86 4.34 14.40
N THR A 313 32.27 4.39 15.66
CA THR A 313 31.60 5.21 16.70
C THR A 313 32.62 5.60 17.79
N LEU A 314 32.17 6.18 18.90
CA LEU A 314 33.02 6.65 19.98
C LEU A 314 33.48 5.50 20.90
N CYS A 315 34.44 5.77 21.78
CA CYS A 315 34.81 4.81 22.82
C CYS A 315 33.64 4.57 23.79
N MET A 316 33.44 3.32 24.18
CA MET A 316 32.31 2.91 25.04
C MET A 316 32.40 3.47 26.46
N ASP A 317 33.59 3.87 26.90
CA ASP A 317 33.85 4.56 28.16
C ASP A 317 33.77 6.09 28.07
N ALA A 318 33.43 6.66 26.91
CA ALA A 318 33.11 8.07 26.78
C ALA A 318 31.88 8.44 27.63
N VAL A 319 31.84 9.67 28.13
CA VAL A 319 30.88 10.11 29.13
C VAL A 319 29.94 11.17 28.53
N GLN A 320 28.64 10.89 28.62
CA GLN A 320 27.57 11.83 28.32
C GLN A 320 26.79 12.14 29.61
N LYS A 321 25.96 13.18 29.57
CA LYS A 321 25.08 13.51 30.72
C LYS A 321 24.17 12.35 31.14
N ALA A 322 23.73 11.53 30.18
CA ALA A 322 22.82 10.41 30.41
C ALA A 322 23.51 9.14 30.93
N GLY A 323 24.84 9.06 30.84
CA GLY A 323 25.60 7.86 31.21
C GLY A 323 26.84 7.65 30.34
N LYS A 324 27.46 6.48 30.49
CA LYS A 324 28.56 6.06 29.63
C LYS A 324 28.03 5.65 28.27
N HIS A 325 28.84 5.87 27.24
CA HIS A 325 28.47 5.57 25.86
C HIS A 325 28.10 4.10 25.65
N TYR A 326 28.70 3.16 26.38
CA TYR A 326 28.31 1.75 26.42
C TYR A 326 26.79 1.53 26.58
N ASP A 327 26.15 2.27 27.50
CA ASP A 327 24.72 2.16 27.79
C ASP A 327 23.86 3.05 26.89
N VAL A 328 24.36 4.24 26.54
CA VAL A 328 23.55 5.30 25.87
C VAL A 328 23.86 5.49 24.40
N HIS A 329 24.76 4.69 23.80
CA HIS A 329 25.13 4.79 22.39
C HIS A 329 23.90 4.75 21.48
N SER A 330 23.05 3.73 21.63
CA SER A 330 21.83 3.57 20.81
C SER A 330 20.75 4.62 21.08
N LEU A 331 20.99 5.57 22.00
CA LEU A 331 20.09 6.67 22.32
C LEU A 331 20.57 8.01 21.74
N TYR A 332 21.73 8.07 21.07
CA TYR A 332 22.28 9.33 20.59
C TYR A 332 21.34 10.02 19.59
N GLY A 333 20.94 9.34 18.52
CA GLY A 333 19.97 9.85 17.53
C GLY A 333 18.61 10.19 18.14
N TYR A 334 18.17 9.45 19.17
CA TYR A 334 16.94 9.75 19.92
C TYR A 334 17.04 11.06 20.71
N PHE A 335 18.13 11.27 21.46
CA PHE A 335 18.37 12.52 22.19
C PHE A 335 18.56 13.70 21.25
N MET A 336 19.26 13.51 20.13
CA MET A 336 19.42 14.52 19.09
C MET A 336 18.06 14.91 18.50
N SER A 337 17.19 13.95 18.19
CA SER A 337 15.84 14.21 17.68
C SER A 337 15.00 15.05 18.65
N ILE A 338 15.08 14.76 19.96
CA ILE A 338 14.39 15.56 20.99
C ILE A 338 14.96 16.99 21.06
N ALA A 339 16.28 17.14 20.99
CA ALA A 339 16.92 18.45 21.02
C ALA A 339 16.54 19.28 19.78
N THR A 340 16.55 18.67 18.60
CA THR A 340 16.17 19.32 17.35
C THR A 340 14.68 19.67 17.32
N ASP A 341 13.78 18.80 17.78
CA ASP A 341 12.35 19.11 17.91
C ASP A 341 12.12 20.33 18.82
N LYS A 342 12.85 20.44 19.94
CA LYS A 342 12.80 21.64 20.81
C LYS A 342 13.31 22.90 20.09
N ALA A 343 14.40 22.79 19.33
CA ALA A 343 14.93 23.90 18.55
C ALA A 343 13.93 24.34 17.46
N LEU A 344 13.38 23.39 16.71
CA LEU A 344 12.37 23.64 15.68
C LEU A 344 11.12 24.30 16.26
N LYS A 345 10.63 23.88 17.43
CA LYS A 345 9.52 24.56 18.13
C LYS A 345 9.85 25.98 18.56
N SER A 346 11.12 26.30 18.82
CA SER A 346 11.53 27.67 19.17
C SER A 346 11.63 28.59 17.94
N ILE A 347 12.06 28.04 16.79
CA ILE A 347 12.23 28.73 15.51
C ILE A 347 10.87 28.89 14.80
N PHE A 348 10.10 27.81 14.72
CA PHE A 348 8.84 27.69 13.98
C PHE A 348 7.64 27.60 14.94
N ARG A 349 7.48 28.59 15.83
CA ARG A 349 6.57 28.57 17.00
C ARG A 349 5.13 28.12 16.74
N GLU A 350 4.56 28.48 15.59
CA GLU A 350 3.15 28.24 15.27
C GLU A 350 2.93 27.19 14.17
N SER A 351 4.00 26.53 13.71
CA SER A 351 3.94 25.60 12.58
C SER A 351 4.69 24.31 12.86
N ARG A 352 4.20 23.21 12.29
CA ARG A 352 4.95 21.95 12.29
C ARG A 352 6.06 22.09 11.25
N SER A 353 7.29 21.86 11.67
CA SER A 353 8.44 21.82 10.77
C SER A 353 8.62 20.41 10.21
N PHE A 354 9.82 20.12 9.72
CA PHE A 354 10.26 18.83 9.24
C PHE A 354 11.52 18.41 9.98
N LEU A 355 11.59 17.13 10.35
CA LEU A 355 12.78 16.54 10.94
C LEU A 355 12.88 15.10 10.44
N LEU A 356 13.99 14.79 9.80
CA LEU A 356 14.34 13.45 9.31
C LEU A 356 15.63 13.00 10.00
N SER A 357 15.60 11.83 10.63
CA SER A 357 16.74 11.27 11.36
C SER A 357 17.13 9.91 10.81
N ARG A 358 18.44 9.65 10.70
CA ARG A 358 18.98 8.35 10.34
C ARG A 358 18.90 7.39 11.52
N SER A 359 19.62 7.67 12.60
CA SER A 359 19.56 6.85 13.80
C SER A 359 18.26 7.04 14.58
N THR A 360 17.71 5.93 15.09
CA THR A 360 16.44 5.88 15.82
C THR A 360 16.48 4.92 17.00
N PHE A 361 15.66 5.19 18.01
CA PHE A 361 15.35 4.26 19.11
C PHE A 361 13.83 4.09 19.20
N SER A 362 13.32 3.19 20.04
CA SER A 362 11.88 3.08 20.25
C SER A 362 11.30 4.40 20.81
N GLY A 363 10.36 5.00 20.08
CA GLY A 363 9.75 6.29 20.42
C GLY A 363 10.24 7.51 19.63
N SER A 364 11.32 7.45 18.83
CA SER A 364 11.73 8.65 18.06
C SER A 364 10.68 9.12 17.05
N GLY A 365 9.79 8.24 16.57
CA GLY A 365 8.71 8.58 15.63
C GLY A 365 7.75 9.67 16.12
N LYS A 366 7.75 9.95 17.44
CA LYS A 366 7.07 11.09 18.06
C LYS A 366 7.66 12.46 17.67
N PHE A 367 8.92 12.48 17.23
CA PHE A 367 9.70 13.69 17.00
C PHE A 367 10.21 13.80 15.56
N THR A 368 10.49 12.67 14.89
CA THR A 368 11.14 12.64 13.58
C THR A 368 10.55 11.58 12.65
N GLY A 369 10.63 11.83 11.35
CA GLY A 369 10.55 10.79 10.33
C GLY A 369 11.87 10.04 10.15
N HIS A 370 11.89 9.03 9.29
CA HIS A 370 13.08 8.24 9.02
C HIS A 370 13.20 7.87 7.53
N TRP A 371 14.40 7.49 7.07
CA TRP A 371 14.64 6.87 5.77
C TRP A 371 15.58 5.69 5.95
N LEU A 372 15.44 4.65 5.12
CA LEU A 372 16.17 3.37 5.25
C LEU A 372 17.69 3.46 4.96
N GLY A 373 18.26 4.66 4.94
CA GLY A 373 19.68 4.91 4.76
C GLY A 373 20.20 4.70 3.34
N ASP A 374 21.50 4.47 3.28
CA ASP A 374 22.35 4.58 2.10
C ASP A 374 22.28 3.32 1.20
N ASN A 375 21.11 3.08 0.60
CA ASN A 375 20.82 1.92 -0.24
C ASN A 375 21.54 1.93 -1.60
N PHE A 376 21.47 0.82 -2.35
CA PHE A 376 22.11 0.66 -3.66
C PHE A 376 21.09 0.73 -4.80
N ALA A 377 21.53 1.16 -5.98
CA ALA A 377 20.74 1.15 -7.21
C ALA A 377 20.60 -0.27 -7.81
N THR A 378 20.03 -1.22 -7.03
CA THR A 378 19.80 -2.60 -7.47
C THR A 378 18.33 -3.04 -7.36
N TRP A 379 17.97 -4.08 -8.12
CA TRP A 379 16.65 -4.71 -8.04
C TRP A 379 16.40 -5.45 -6.71
N ASN A 380 17.43 -5.70 -5.91
CA ASN A 380 17.25 -6.25 -4.57
C ASN A 380 16.84 -5.16 -3.59
N ASP A 381 17.50 -4.00 -3.63
CA ASP A 381 17.20 -2.88 -2.74
C ASP A 381 15.78 -2.33 -2.92
N ILE A 382 15.28 -2.24 -4.15
CA ILE A 382 13.87 -1.89 -4.39
C ILE A 382 12.91 -2.92 -3.76
N LYS A 383 13.24 -4.22 -3.78
CA LYS A 383 12.43 -5.26 -3.11
C LYS A 383 12.50 -5.11 -1.59
N TRP A 384 13.72 -4.96 -1.07
CA TRP A 384 13.99 -4.91 0.37
C TRP A 384 13.46 -3.64 1.04
N SER A 385 13.25 -2.57 0.27
CA SER A 385 12.60 -1.35 0.76
C SER A 385 11.20 -1.58 1.33
N ILE A 386 10.44 -2.54 0.79
CA ILE A 386 9.05 -2.77 1.21
C ILE A 386 9.00 -3.36 2.63
N PRO A 387 9.68 -4.48 2.95
CA PRO A 387 9.80 -4.95 4.33
C PRO A 387 10.26 -3.87 5.32
N GLY A 388 11.32 -3.11 4.99
CA GLY A 388 11.82 -2.06 5.87
C GLY A 388 10.77 -0.98 6.17
N ILE A 389 10.06 -0.50 5.15
CA ILE A 389 8.96 0.46 5.32
C ILE A 389 7.83 -0.11 6.20
N LEU A 390 7.49 -1.39 6.02
CA LEU A 390 6.45 -2.05 6.80
C LEU A 390 6.85 -2.25 8.27
N GLU A 391 8.11 -2.58 8.53
CA GLU A 391 8.69 -2.73 9.87
C GLU A 391 8.69 -1.41 10.62
N PHE A 392 9.14 -0.33 9.99
CA PHE A 392 9.08 1.01 10.58
C PHE A 392 7.64 1.50 10.82
N GLY A 393 6.68 1.02 10.02
CA GLY A 393 5.25 1.16 10.33
C GLY A 393 4.88 0.55 11.68
N LEU A 394 5.39 -0.64 12.03
CA LEU A 394 5.22 -1.26 13.34
C LEU A 394 5.91 -0.45 14.46
N PHE A 395 7.06 0.14 14.15
CA PHE A 395 7.88 0.87 15.13
C PHE A 395 7.37 2.28 15.43
N GLY A 396 6.30 2.72 14.77
CA GLY A 396 5.72 4.06 14.97
C GLY A 396 6.38 5.15 14.14
N TYR A 397 6.95 4.80 12.98
CA TYR A 397 7.51 5.73 12.01
C TYR A 397 6.68 5.67 10.72
N PRO A 398 5.45 6.23 10.71
CA PRO A 398 4.62 6.21 9.51
C PRO A 398 5.21 7.07 8.39
N PHE A 399 6.07 8.04 8.71
CA PHE A 399 6.77 8.88 7.73
C PHE A 399 8.14 8.27 7.42
N ILE A 400 8.12 7.26 6.56
CA ILE A 400 9.26 6.40 6.21
C ILE A 400 9.33 6.16 4.69
N GLY A 401 10.54 6.02 4.17
CA GLY A 401 10.82 5.73 2.76
C GLY A 401 12.25 5.26 2.55
N ALA A 402 12.58 4.91 1.31
CA ALA A 402 13.95 4.63 0.86
C ALA A 402 14.39 5.69 -0.15
N ASP A 403 15.69 5.80 -0.39
CA ASP A 403 16.20 6.65 -1.45
C ASP A 403 15.85 6.05 -2.81
N ILE A 404 14.90 6.69 -3.48
CA ILE A 404 14.32 6.23 -4.74
C ILE A 404 15.38 6.29 -5.83
N CYS A 405 15.45 5.23 -6.65
CA CYS A 405 16.51 4.95 -7.64
C CYS A 405 17.86 4.53 -7.06
N GLY A 406 17.98 4.38 -5.74
CA GLY A 406 19.18 3.95 -5.04
C GLY A 406 20.19 5.08 -4.83
N PHE A 407 20.74 5.18 -3.63
CA PHE A 407 21.74 6.19 -3.27
C PHE A 407 23.09 5.89 -3.94
N LEU A 408 23.62 4.68 -3.77
CA LEU A 408 24.86 4.22 -4.37
C LEU A 408 24.66 3.65 -5.79
N GLU A 409 25.75 3.59 -6.55
CA GLU A 409 25.85 3.05 -7.92
C GLU A 409 25.10 3.84 -9.01
N ASN A 410 25.46 3.65 -10.28
CA ASN A 410 24.66 4.21 -11.39
C ASN A 410 23.39 3.37 -11.58
N VAL A 411 22.27 4.02 -11.86
CA VAL A 411 20.97 3.35 -12.04
C VAL A 411 20.64 3.20 -13.52
N SER A 412 20.05 2.07 -13.91
CA SER A 412 19.41 1.94 -15.24
C SER A 412 18.10 2.73 -15.30
N GLU A 413 17.70 3.20 -16.48
CA GLU A 413 16.39 3.84 -16.68
C GLU A 413 15.25 2.96 -16.18
N GLU A 414 15.27 1.65 -16.49
CA GLU A 414 14.18 0.74 -16.11
C GLU A 414 14.02 0.66 -14.60
N LEU A 415 15.11 0.38 -13.88
CA LEU A 415 15.10 0.33 -12.42
C LEU A 415 14.63 1.67 -11.84
N CYS A 416 15.13 2.82 -12.32
CA CYS A 416 14.73 4.11 -11.79
C CYS A 416 13.26 4.43 -12.10
N ARG A 417 12.76 4.07 -13.30
CA ARG A 417 11.33 4.19 -13.64
C ARG A 417 10.45 3.32 -12.75
N ARG A 418 10.79 2.05 -12.54
CA ARG A 418 10.05 1.16 -11.62
C ARG A 418 10.12 1.64 -10.17
N TRP A 419 11.26 2.19 -9.75
CA TRP A 419 11.42 2.72 -8.40
C TRP A 419 10.68 4.05 -8.21
N LEU A 420 10.60 4.93 -9.21
CA LEU A 420 9.79 6.15 -9.14
C LEU A 420 8.28 5.82 -9.15
N GLN A 421 7.87 4.77 -9.86
CA GLN A 421 6.50 4.23 -9.78
C GLN A 421 6.18 3.80 -8.34
N LEU A 422 6.99 2.90 -7.76
CA LEU A 422 6.81 2.43 -6.38
C LEU A 422 6.95 3.56 -5.35
N GLY A 423 7.98 4.38 -5.50
CA GLY A 423 8.38 5.44 -4.58
C GLY A 423 7.38 6.58 -4.49
N ALA A 424 6.56 6.79 -5.53
CA ALA A 424 5.39 7.67 -5.44
C ALA A 424 4.39 7.22 -4.35
N PHE A 425 4.44 5.97 -3.91
CA PHE A 425 3.59 5.40 -2.86
C PHE A 425 4.32 5.08 -1.55
N TYR A 426 5.59 5.49 -1.40
CA TYR A 426 6.20 5.51 -0.07
C TYR A 426 5.60 6.64 0.78
N PRO A 427 5.34 6.45 2.09
CA PRO A 427 4.86 7.54 2.93
C PRO A 427 5.77 8.78 2.90
N PHE A 428 7.09 8.60 2.99
CA PHE A 428 8.11 9.60 2.66
C PHE A 428 8.69 9.29 1.28
N SER A 429 8.59 10.24 0.34
CA SER A 429 8.93 10.02 -1.07
C SER A 429 10.07 10.94 -1.51
N ARG A 430 11.31 10.42 -1.46
CA ARG A 430 12.53 11.17 -1.81
C ARG A 430 13.36 10.43 -2.86
N ASN A 431 13.72 11.12 -3.94
CA ASN A 431 14.80 10.71 -4.83
C ASN A 431 16.12 11.31 -4.31
N HIS A 432 17.09 10.47 -4.03
CA HIS A 432 18.39 10.86 -3.49
C HIS A 432 19.50 10.03 -4.13
N ASN A 433 20.69 10.62 -4.24
CA ASN A 433 21.81 10.08 -4.98
C ASN A 433 23.13 10.46 -4.32
N ALA A 434 24.12 9.57 -4.35
CA ALA A 434 25.44 9.86 -3.81
C ALA A 434 26.33 10.66 -4.78
N ALA A 435 27.38 11.29 -4.26
CA ALA A 435 28.23 12.24 -4.96
C ALA A 435 28.92 11.70 -6.23
N ALA A 436 29.24 10.41 -6.26
CA ALA A 436 30.09 9.80 -7.29
C ALA A 436 29.34 9.34 -8.56
N TYR A 437 28.01 9.44 -8.59
CA TYR A 437 27.18 8.81 -9.62
C TYR A 437 26.47 9.82 -10.51
N ALA A 438 26.06 9.36 -11.71
CA ALA A 438 25.30 10.18 -12.65
C ALA A 438 24.01 10.70 -11.99
N PRO A 439 23.50 11.89 -12.38
CA PRO A 439 22.24 12.39 -11.86
C PRO A 439 21.08 11.42 -12.06
N LYS A 440 20.16 11.38 -11.10
CA LYS A 440 19.02 10.44 -11.07
C LYS A 440 17.68 11.14 -10.85
N ASP A 441 17.66 12.47 -10.84
CA ASP A 441 16.40 13.21 -10.77
C ASP A 441 15.58 12.98 -12.05
N PRO A 442 14.24 12.96 -11.98
CA PRO A 442 13.42 12.45 -13.07
C PRO A 442 13.71 13.09 -14.44
N ALA A 443 13.79 14.43 -14.48
CA ALA A 443 13.97 15.16 -15.73
C ALA A 443 15.36 15.00 -16.38
N TYR A 444 16.36 14.47 -15.66
CA TYR A 444 17.68 14.15 -16.25
C TYR A 444 17.57 13.09 -17.36
N PHE A 445 16.63 12.15 -17.26
CA PHE A 445 16.43 11.07 -18.24
C PHE A 445 15.79 11.55 -19.56
N GLY A 446 15.48 12.84 -19.66
CA GLY A 446 14.90 13.47 -20.85
C GLY A 446 13.43 13.84 -20.65
N HIS A 447 13.08 15.07 -21.02
CA HIS A 447 11.78 15.69 -20.76
C HIS A 447 10.57 14.90 -21.29
N ASN A 448 10.73 14.21 -22.43
CA ASN A 448 9.70 13.38 -23.06
C ASN A 448 9.93 11.87 -22.87
N SER A 449 10.83 11.47 -21.95
CA SER A 449 11.14 10.07 -21.70
C SER A 449 9.96 9.33 -21.09
N LEU A 450 9.96 8.00 -21.24
CA LEU A 450 8.97 7.14 -20.61
C LEU A 450 9.01 7.24 -19.08
N LEU A 451 10.22 7.32 -18.50
CA LEU A 451 10.44 7.58 -17.08
C LEU A 451 9.72 8.84 -16.63
N VAL A 452 9.99 10.00 -17.26
CA VAL A 452 9.36 11.27 -16.86
C VAL A 452 7.84 11.19 -16.96
N ASN A 453 7.29 10.66 -18.06
CA ASN A 453 5.85 10.53 -18.22
C ASN A 453 5.22 9.64 -17.16
N SER A 454 5.85 8.50 -16.85
CA SER A 454 5.39 7.59 -15.80
C SER A 454 5.51 8.20 -14.40
N THR A 455 6.61 8.88 -14.10
CA THR A 455 6.84 9.57 -12.83
C THR A 455 5.81 10.69 -12.62
N LYS A 456 5.56 11.51 -13.63
CA LYS A 456 4.50 12.54 -13.57
C LYS A 456 3.16 11.92 -13.26
N HIS A 457 2.78 10.87 -14.00
CA HIS A 457 1.50 10.18 -13.81
C HIS A 457 1.32 9.68 -12.37
N TYR A 458 2.29 8.93 -11.83
CA TYR A 458 2.16 8.35 -10.49
C TYR A 458 2.33 9.37 -9.35
N LEU A 459 3.15 10.41 -9.54
CA LEU A 459 3.20 11.53 -8.59
C LEU A 459 1.91 12.35 -8.64
N THR A 460 1.30 12.58 -9.80
CA THR A 460 -0.02 13.21 -9.89
C THR A 460 -1.07 12.39 -9.13
N ILE A 461 -1.07 11.06 -9.27
CA ILE A 461 -1.94 10.17 -8.48
C ILE A 461 -1.66 10.29 -6.98
N ARG A 462 -0.39 10.29 -6.56
CA ARG A 462 0.00 10.55 -5.16
C ARG A 462 -0.61 11.85 -4.66
N TYR A 463 -0.44 12.94 -5.41
CA TYR A 463 -0.91 14.28 -5.05
C TYR A 463 -2.44 14.35 -4.98
N THR A 464 -3.14 13.63 -5.86
CA THR A 464 -4.60 13.45 -5.79
C THR A 464 -5.04 12.76 -4.50
N LEU A 465 -4.26 11.80 -4.01
CA LEU A 465 -4.54 10.99 -2.83
C LEU A 465 -3.97 11.56 -1.52
N LEU A 466 -3.33 12.73 -1.53
CA LEU A 466 -2.78 13.34 -0.31
C LEU A 466 -3.82 13.57 0.80
N PRO A 467 -5.09 13.94 0.54
CA PRO A 467 -6.09 14.01 1.61
C PRO A 467 -6.34 12.66 2.29
N TYR A 468 -6.33 11.57 1.51
CA TYR A 468 -6.42 10.21 2.05
C TYR A 468 -5.18 9.87 2.87
N LEU A 469 -3.98 10.05 2.30
CA LEU A 469 -2.72 9.77 2.98
C LEU A 469 -2.58 10.58 4.27
N TYR A 470 -2.91 11.87 4.25
CA TYR A 470 -2.88 12.74 5.43
C TYR A 470 -3.91 12.33 6.48
N THR A 471 -5.07 11.79 6.06
CA THR A 471 -6.04 11.18 7.00
C THR A 471 -5.48 9.93 7.66
N LEU A 472 -4.70 9.11 6.94
CA LEU A 472 -3.98 7.98 7.53
C LEU A 472 -2.94 8.45 8.55
N PHE A 473 -2.17 9.49 8.24
CA PHE A 473 -1.25 10.11 9.20
C PHE A 473 -1.97 10.67 10.43
N TYR A 474 -3.15 11.28 10.27
CA TYR A 474 -3.97 11.71 11.38
C TYR A 474 -4.36 10.53 12.28
N LYS A 475 -4.77 9.39 11.70
CA LYS A 475 -5.09 8.18 12.46
C LYS A 475 -3.86 7.57 13.13
N ALA A 476 -2.69 7.61 12.49
CA ALA A 476 -1.43 7.22 13.09
C ALA A 476 -1.12 8.08 14.32
N HIS A 477 -1.18 9.40 14.17
CA HIS A 477 -0.92 10.37 15.24
C HIS A 477 -1.94 10.27 16.39
N ALA A 478 -3.22 10.06 16.07
CA ALA A 478 -4.29 10.08 17.06
C ALA A 478 -4.55 8.72 17.73
N ARG A 479 -4.24 7.60 17.06
CA ARG A 479 -4.63 6.24 17.47
C ARG A 479 -3.56 5.18 17.29
N GLY A 480 -2.43 5.47 16.65
CA GLY A 480 -1.36 4.49 16.42
C GLY A 480 -1.64 3.52 15.27
N GLU A 481 -2.51 3.88 14.32
CA GLU A 481 -2.69 3.10 13.09
C GLU A 481 -1.45 3.21 12.16
N THR A 482 -1.13 2.14 11.45
CA THR A 482 -0.11 2.09 10.40
C THR A 482 -0.59 2.79 9.13
N VAL A 483 0.34 3.43 8.41
CA VAL A 483 0.07 4.15 7.14
C VAL A 483 0.39 3.26 5.94
N ALA A 484 1.67 2.93 5.72
CA ALA A 484 2.03 1.80 4.88
C ALA A 484 1.79 0.53 5.70
N ARG A 485 0.87 -0.31 5.23
CA ARG A 485 0.29 -1.40 6.01
C ARG A 485 0.56 -2.75 5.34
N PRO A 486 1.05 -3.76 6.08
CA PRO A 486 1.16 -5.12 5.56
C PRO A 486 -0.21 -5.66 5.20
N VAL A 487 -0.31 -6.44 4.12
CA VAL A 487 -1.59 -7.00 3.65
C VAL A 487 -2.26 -7.84 4.75
N LEU A 488 -1.48 -8.57 5.56
CA LEU A 488 -1.98 -9.40 6.65
C LEU A 488 -2.70 -8.61 7.75
N HIS A 489 -2.46 -7.30 7.93
CA HIS A 489 -3.14 -6.52 8.97
C HIS A 489 -4.64 -6.39 8.69
N GLU A 490 -5.03 -6.38 7.41
CA GLU A 490 -6.43 -6.30 6.98
C GLU A 490 -7.04 -7.67 6.63
N PHE A 491 -6.19 -8.63 6.27
CA PHE A 491 -6.58 -9.93 5.72
C PHE A 491 -5.99 -11.12 6.49
N TYR A 492 -5.77 -10.97 7.79
CA TYR A 492 -5.16 -11.99 8.66
C TYR A 492 -5.89 -13.35 8.67
N THR A 493 -7.18 -13.39 8.31
CA THR A 493 -7.95 -14.64 8.19
C THR A 493 -7.47 -15.53 7.03
N ASP A 494 -6.71 -14.95 6.11
CA ASP A 494 -6.14 -15.58 4.94
C ASP A 494 -4.63 -15.80 5.09
N GLU A 495 -4.24 -17.06 5.28
CA GLU A 495 -2.86 -17.50 5.49
C GLU A 495 -1.90 -17.10 4.38
N ALA A 496 -2.39 -17.01 3.14
CA ALA A 496 -1.58 -16.59 1.99
C ALA A 496 -1.03 -15.17 2.16
N THR A 497 -1.68 -14.34 2.98
CA THR A 497 -1.26 -12.95 3.19
C THR A 497 -0.14 -12.79 4.21
N TRP A 498 0.13 -13.80 5.04
CA TRP A 498 1.09 -13.73 6.14
C TRP A 498 2.54 -13.60 5.66
N THR A 499 2.80 -13.92 4.40
CA THR A 499 4.14 -13.85 3.77
C THR A 499 4.22 -12.79 2.68
N ILE A 500 3.17 -12.01 2.42
CA ILE A 500 3.20 -11.00 1.37
C ILE A 500 4.04 -9.81 1.82
N ASP A 501 5.15 -9.61 1.12
CA ASP A 501 6.09 -8.51 1.36
C ASP A 501 6.55 -7.80 0.07
N ARG A 502 5.96 -8.18 -1.06
CA ARG A 502 6.13 -7.53 -2.38
C ARG A 502 4.94 -6.66 -2.77
N GLN A 503 3.92 -6.62 -1.93
CA GLN A 503 2.75 -5.74 -2.04
C GLN A 503 2.50 -5.14 -0.67
N PHE A 504 1.92 -3.94 -0.64
CA PHE A 504 1.51 -3.31 0.61
C PHE A 504 0.26 -2.47 0.39
N LEU A 505 -0.35 -2.03 1.48
CA LEU A 505 -1.51 -1.17 1.47
C LEU A 505 -1.14 0.25 1.91
N TRP A 506 -1.85 1.25 1.39
CA TRP A 506 -2.07 2.49 2.14
C TRP A 506 -3.32 2.35 2.97
N GLY A 507 -3.13 2.32 4.29
CA GLY A 507 -4.17 2.07 5.27
C GLY A 507 -4.93 0.78 4.91
N PRO A 508 -6.26 0.79 5.00
CA PRO A 508 -7.06 -0.40 4.71
C PRO A 508 -7.50 -0.54 3.25
N GLY A 509 -7.27 0.48 2.40
CA GLY A 509 -8.10 0.70 1.21
C GLY A 509 -7.39 0.64 -0.14
N LEU A 510 -6.11 0.98 -0.23
CA LEU A 510 -5.38 1.04 -1.52
C LEU A 510 -4.28 -0.01 -1.54
N LEU A 511 -4.36 -0.98 -2.47
CA LEU A 511 -3.34 -2.00 -2.70
C LEU A 511 -2.36 -1.57 -3.79
N ILE A 512 -1.08 -1.58 -3.45
CA ILE A 512 0.04 -1.23 -4.32
C ILE A 512 0.79 -2.51 -4.69
N THR A 513 0.93 -2.76 -5.99
CA THR A 513 1.56 -3.96 -6.58
C THR A 513 2.63 -3.54 -7.60
N PRO A 514 3.89 -3.41 -7.17
CA PRO A 514 5.01 -3.03 -8.02
C PRO A 514 5.55 -4.15 -8.90
N VAL A 515 6.19 -3.74 -10.01
CA VAL A 515 7.12 -4.59 -10.76
C VAL A 515 8.48 -4.49 -10.09
N LEU A 516 9.01 -5.61 -9.63
CA LEU A 516 10.25 -5.66 -8.84
C LEU A 516 11.35 -6.50 -9.48
N ASP A 517 11.15 -7.03 -10.69
CA ASP A 517 12.14 -7.86 -11.39
C ASP A 517 12.49 -7.22 -12.74
N PRO A 518 13.75 -7.31 -13.19
CA PRO A 518 14.19 -6.69 -14.45
C PRO A 518 13.56 -7.34 -15.68
N GLY A 519 13.17 -6.52 -16.65
CA GLY A 519 12.73 -6.95 -17.97
C GLY A 519 11.35 -7.60 -18.00
N VAL A 520 10.54 -7.46 -16.94
CA VAL A 520 9.20 -8.06 -16.88
C VAL A 520 8.08 -7.03 -17.01
N ASP A 521 7.02 -7.45 -17.68
CA ASP A 521 5.76 -6.72 -17.88
C ASP A 521 4.56 -7.44 -17.25
N LYS A 522 4.80 -8.57 -16.58
CA LYS A 522 3.81 -9.35 -15.86
C LYS A 522 4.31 -9.68 -14.46
N VAL A 523 3.43 -9.54 -13.48
CA VAL A 523 3.71 -9.83 -12.08
C VAL A 523 2.68 -10.82 -11.56
N THR A 524 3.16 -11.88 -10.91
CA THR A 524 2.31 -12.73 -10.06
C THR A 524 2.05 -11.98 -8.75
N ALA A 525 0.81 -11.59 -8.51
CA ALA A 525 0.43 -10.82 -7.34
C ALA A 525 -0.79 -11.45 -6.66
N TYR A 526 -0.80 -11.47 -5.34
CA TYR A 526 -1.94 -11.98 -4.59
C TYR A 526 -3.00 -10.87 -4.47
N ILE A 527 -4.24 -11.18 -4.86
CA ILE A 527 -5.39 -10.29 -4.65
C ILE A 527 -6.17 -10.79 -3.43
N PRO A 528 -6.18 -10.05 -2.31
CA PRO A 528 -6.83 -10.49 -1.08
C PRO A 528 -8.35 -10.64 -1.22
N ASP A 529 -8.99 -11.27 -0.23
CA ASP A 529 -10.43 -11.55 -0.17
C ASP A 529 -11.29 -10.29 0.04
N ALA A 530 -11.37 -9.44 -0.98
CA ALA A 530 -12.26 -8.29 -1.07
C ALA A 530 -12.66 -8.05 -2.52
N VAL A 531 -13.62 -7.15 -2.72
CA VAL A 531 -13.83 -6.54 -4.04
C VAL A 531 -12.73 -5.51 -4.26
N TRP A 532 -12.10 -5.54 -5.43
CA TRP A 532 -11.04 -4.61 -5.81
C TRP A 532 -11.39 -3.93 -7.12
N TYR A 533 -11.06 -2.66 -7.25
CA TYR A 533 -11.24 -1.87 -8.46
C TYR A 533 -9.89 -1.31 -8.89
N GLU A 534 -9.52 -1.49 -10.15
CA GLU A 534 -8.31 -0.86 -10.68
C GLU A 534 -8.47 0.67 -10.64
N TYR A 535 -7.48 1.37 -10.09
CA TYR A 535 -7.61 2.78 -9.69
C TYR A 535 -7.96 3.71 -10.86
N GLU A 536 -7.27 3.55 -11.98
CA GLU A 536 -7.34 4.47 -13.12
C GLU A 536 -8.67 4.30 -13.87
N THR A 537 -8.98 3.06 -14.23
CA THR A 537 -10.18 2.69 -14.99
C THR A 537 -11.43 2.63 -14.12
N GLY A 538 -11.30 2.30 -12.83
CA GLY A 538 -12.41 2.01 -11.93
C GLY A 538 -13.06 0.64 -12.17
N ILE A 539 -12.51 -0.17 -13.08
CA ILE A 539 -13.04 -1.49 -13.44
C ILE A 539 -12.75 -2.47 -12.30
N LYS A 540 -13.75 -3.29 -11.96
CA LYS A 540 -13.62 -4.35 -10.97
C LYS A 540 -12.57 -5.38 -11.42
N ALA A 541 -11.61 -5.66 -10.56
CA ALA A 541 -10.62 -6.70 -10.80
C ALA A 541 -11.31 -8.08 -10.88
N PRO A 542 -10.94 -8.94 -11.85
CA PRO A 542 -11.55 -10.27 -12.02
C PRO A 542 -11.12 -11.27 -10.93
N CYS A 543 -10.15 -10.90 -10.11
CA CYS A 543 -9.51 -11.75 -9.12
C CYS A 543 -9.98 -11.46 -7.70
N ARG A 544 -10.09 -12.51 -6.88
CA ARG A 544 -10.37 -12.42 -5.45
C ARG A 544 -9.83 -13.63 -4.71
N LYS A 545 -9.10 -13.40 -3.62
CA LYS A 545 -8.50 -14.44 -2.76
C LYS A 545 -7.67 -15.48 -3.53
N GLN A 546 -6.81 -15.00 -4.42
CA GLN A 546 -5.98 -15.86 -5.26
C GLN A 546 -4.78 -15.09 -5.82
N GLU A 547 -3.76 -15.82 -6.26
CA GLU A 547 -2.70 -15.27 -7.09
C GLU A 547 -3.24 -14.94 -8.49
N CYS A 548 -2.82 -13.80 -9.01
CA CYS A 548 -3.20 -13.34 -10.34
C CYS A 548 -2.01 -12.82 -11.12
N GLN A 549 -1.99 -13.17 -12.40
CA GLN A 549 -1.08 -12.59 -13.37
C GLN A 549 -1.58 -11.19 -13.76
N MET A 550 -0.86 -10.17 -13.31
CA MET A 550 -1.15 -8.78 -13.67
C MET A 550 -0.24 -8.32 -14.79
N PHE A 551 -0.82 -7.84 -15.88
CA PHE A 551 -0.06 -7.16 -16.93
C PHE A 551 0.21 -5.71 -16.52
N LEU A 552 1.47 -5.44 -16.21
CA LEU A 552 2.02 -4.15 -15.76
C LEU A 552 3.15 -3.72 -16.73
N PRO A 553 2.78 -3.20 -17.92
CA PRO A 553 3.76 -2.73 -18.90
C PRO A 553 4.66 -1.62 -18.33
N GLU A 554 5.66 -1.21 -19.09
CA GLU A 554 6.73 -0.30 -18.64
C GLU A 554 6.23 0.98 -17.96
N ASN A 555 5.08 1.52 -18.36
CA ASN A 555 4.48 2.72 -17.82
C ASN A 555 3.43 2.49 -16.72
N LYS A 556 3.24 1.24 -16.27
CA LYS A 556 2.15 0.86 -15.35
C LYS A 556 2.61 0.25 -14.03
N LEU A 557 1.96 0.67 -12.96
CA LEU A 557 2.00 0.14 -11.60
C LEU A 557 0.63 -0.43 -11.22
N GLY A 558 0.57 -1.55 -10.51
CA GLY A 558 -0.70 -2.10 -10.03
C GLY A 558 -1.25 -1.31 -8.86
N LEU A 559 -2.37 -0.61 -9.07
CA LEU A 559 -3.09 0.15 -8.04
C LEU A 559 -4.54 -0.28 -7.98
N HIS A 560 -5.00 -0.74 -6.82
CA HIS A 560 -6.37 -1.22 -6.64
C HIS A 560 -7.04 -0.65 -5.40
N LEU A 561 -8.26 -0.13 -5.55
CA LEU A 561 -9.11 0.38 -4.49
C LEU A 561 -10.01 -0.73 -3.95
N ARG A 562 -10.03 -0.91 -2.64
CA ARG A 562 -10.86 -1.90 -1.94
C ARG A 562 -12.31 -1.42 -1.86
N GLY A 563 -13.25 -2.27 -2.24
CA GLY A 563 -14.68 -2.04 -2.04
C GLY A 563 -15.03 -1.94 -0.56
N GLY A 564 -15.98 -1.06 -0.23
CA GLY A 564 -16.36 -0.74 1.15
C GLY A 564 -15.64 0.47 1.77
N TYR A 565 -14.74 1.12 1.02
CA TYR A 565 -14.01 2.31 1.47
C TYR A 565 -14.33 3.53 0.60
N ILE A 566 -14.25 4.71 1.21
CA ILE A 566 -14.38 6.01 0.54
C ILE A 566 -13.03 6.74 0.65
N PHE A 567 -12.56 7.27 -0.48
CA PHE A 567 -11.25 7.92 -0.58
C PHE A 567 -11.46 9.42 -0.82
N PRO A 568 -11.10 10.30 0.13
CA PRO A 568 -11.06 11.73 -0.14
C PRO A 568 -9.89 12.04 -1.06
N ILE A 569 -10.16 12.83 -2.10
CA ILE A 569 -9.17 13.26 -3.08
C ILE A 569 -9.24 14.77 -3.27
N GLN A 570 -8.16 15.35 -3.77
CA GLN A 570 -8.08 16.75 -4.18
C GLN A 570 -7.55 16.81 -5.61
N GLU A 571 -7.97 17.81 -6.39
CA GLU A 571 -7.34 18.04 -7.68
C GLU A 571 -5.83 18.30 -7.47
N PRO A 572 -4.94 17.58 -8.17
CA PRO A 572 -3.52 17.67 -7.93
C PRO A 572 -2.94 18.95 -8.52
N ALA A 573 -1.86 19.45 -7.92
CA ALA A 573 -1.02 20.53 -8.44
C ALA A 573 0.46 20.14 -8.33
N ASN A 574 1.35 20.93 -8.92
CA ASN A 574 2.80 20.64 -8.90
C ASN A 574 3.44 20.85 -7.52
N THR A 575 2.78 21.58 -6.63
CA THR A 575 3.16 21.71 -5.22
C THR A 575 1.90 21.62 -4.38
N THR A 576 2.02 21.24 -3.12
CA THR A 576 0.85 21.21 -2.23
C THR A 576 0.29 22.61 -1.93
N LYS A 577 1.12 23.67 -2.07
CA LYS A 577 0.87 25.06 -1.63
C LYS A 577 0.22 25.13 -0.24
N ILE A 578 0.06 26.34 0.32
CA ILE A 578 -0.40 26.50 1.70
C ILE A 578 -1.90 26.17 1.76
N LEU A 579 -2.24 24.92 2.08
CA LEU A 579 -3.53 24.60 2.67
C LEU A 579 -3.43 24.87 4.18
N THR A 580 -3.84 26.06 4.62
CA THR A 580 -3.88 26.41 6.05
C THR A 580 -5.03 25.66 6.74
N MET A 581 -4.73 24.46 7.25
CA MET A 581 -5.67 23.68 8.07
C MET A 581 -5.41 23.89 9.56
N ALA A 582 -6.21 24.75 10.20
CA ALA A 582 -6.23 24.89 11.66
C ALA A 582 -7.29 23.96 12.27
N VAL A 583 -6.87 22.90 12.97
CA VAL A 583 -7.81 21.93 13.58
C VAL A 583 -8.16 22.37 15.01
N THR A 584 -9.42 22.74 15.27
CA THR A 584 -9.86 23.22 16.61
C THR A 584 -11.15 22.57 17.17
N ARG A 585 -11.68 21.50 16.56
CA ARG A 585 -13.02 20.87 16.80
C ARG A 585 -14.18 21.57 16.07
N LYS A 586 -15.38 20.96 16.14
CA LYS A 586 -16.64 21.30 15.42
C LYS A 586 -16.77 22.81 15.20
N GLY A 587 -16.67 23.26 13.95
CA GLY A 587 -16.58 24.67 13.58
C GLY A 587 -15.36 25.06 12.71
N TYR A 588 -14.63 24.10 12.13
CA TYR A 588 -13.60 24.43 11.13
C TYR A 588 -14.25 25.01 9.87
N ILE A 589 -14.03 26.30 9.65
CA ILE A 589 -14.30 26.96 8.38
C ILE A 589 -12.97 26.97 7.65
N ASP A 590 -12.86 26.16 6.61
CA ASP A 590 -11.68 26.21 5.74
C ASP A 590 -11.56 27.62 5.14
N PRO A 591 -10.44 28.34 5.33
CA PRO A 591 -10.30 29.70 4.85
C PRO A 591 -10.32 29.80 3.32
N ASN A 592 -10.09 28.68 2.62
CA ASN A 592 -10.14 28.56 1.16
C ASN A 592 -11.53 28.13 0.66
N ASN A 593 -12.52 27.97 1.53
CA ASN A 593 -13.88 27.55 1.20
C ASN A 593 -13.93 26.25 0.39
N LEU A 594 -13.15 25.25 0.77
CA LEU A 594 -13.12 23.95 0.09
C LEU A 594 -14.51 23.28 0.04
N ILE A 595 -14.82 22.72 -1.13
CA ILE A 595 -16.05 22.00 -1.42
C ILE A 595 -15.73 20.65 -2.08
N PHE A 596 -16.61 19.66 -1.90
CA PHE A 596 -16.60 18.46 -2.73
C PHE A 596 -17.45 18.72 -3.98
N GLU A 597 -16.80 18.73 -5.14
CA GLU A 597 -17.43 19.02 -6.44
C GLU A 597 -17.78 17.77 -7.24
N ASN A 598 -17.06 16.68 -6.98
CA ASN A 598 -17.08 15.48 -7.80
C ASN A 598 -17.11 14.22 -6.92
N ILE A 599 -17.98 13.27 -7.25
CA ILE A 599 -18.05 11.94 -6.65
C ILE A 599 -17.97 10.89 -7.76
N LYS A 600 -17.00 9.98 -7.65
CA LYS A 600 -16.86 8.78 -8.49
C LYS A 600 -17.31 7.57 -7.68
N ILE A 601 -18.30 6.83 -8.18
CA ILE A 601 -18.83 5.60 -7.54
C ILE A 601 -18.45 4.41 -8.41
N LEU A 602 -17.82 3.39 -7.80
CA LEU A 602 -17.33 2.19 -8.48
C LEU A 602 -18.21 0.98 -8.16
N GLY A 603 -18.46 0.13 -9.16
CA GLY A 603 -19.24 -1.10 -9.00
C GLY A 603 -20.74 -0.86 -8.82
N LEU A 604 -21.26 0.26 -9.32
CA LEU A 604 -22.68 0.57 -9.25
C LEU A 604 -23.44 -0.23 -10.32
N PRO A 605 -24.41 -1.10 -9.98
CA PRO A 605 -24.97 -2.06 -10.93
C PRO A 605 -25.80 -1.40 -12.06
N LEU A 606 -26.52 -0.32 -11.73
CA LEU A 606 -27.41 0.44 -12.61
C LEU A 606 -27.13 1.94 -12.53
N GLU A 607 -27.53 2.66 -13.57
CA GLU A 607 -27.41 4.12 -13.64
C GLU A 607 -28.16 4.79 -12.47
N PRO A 608 -27.53 5.73 -11.74
CA PRO A 608 -28.21 6.45 -10.68
C PRO A 608 -29.16 7.48 -11.29
N SER A 609 -30.45 7.38 -10.95
CA SER A 609 -31.52 8.31 -11.33
C SER A 609 -32.00 9.10 -10.11
N ASP A 610 -32.69 10.23 -10.33
CA ASP A 610 -33.27 11.04 -9.24
C ASP A 610 -32.24 11.41 -8.15
N VAL A 611 -31.03 11.81 -8.55
CA VAL A 611 -29.96 12.17 -7.62
C VAL A 611 -30.37 13.43 -6.84
N LYS A 612 -30.56 13.28 -5.53
CA LYS A 612 -30.94 14.34 -4.61
C LYS A 612 -29.82 14.62 -3.64
N VAL A 613 -29.65 15.90 -3.32
CA VAL A 613 -28.69 16.37 -2.32
C VAL A 613 -29.43 17.13 -1.24
N THR A 614 -29.17 16.82 0.01
CA THR A 614 -29.59 17.62 1.16
C THR A 614 -28.37 18.06 1.95
N SER A 615 -28.38 19.30 2.44
CA SER A 615 -27.34 19.87 3.31
C SER A 615 -28.00 20.36 4.58
N ASN A 616 -27.54 19.89 5.75
CA ASN A 616 -28.15 20.19 7.06
C ASN A 616 -29.69 19.98 7.04
N ASN A 617 -30.14 18.87 6.45
CA ASN A 617 -31.54 18.50 6.23
C ASN A 617 -32.36 19.43 5.30
N VAL A 618 -31.72 20.34 4.57
CA VAL A 618 -32.37 21.20 3.56
C VAL A 618 -32.03 20.72 2.16
N ALA A 619 -33.05 20.47 1.34
CA ALA A 619 -32.88 20.06 -0.05
C ALA A 619 -32.13 21.13 -0.86
N GLN A 620 -31.13 20.70 -1.61
CA GLN A 620 -30.30 21.55 -2.45
C GLN A 620 -30.71 21.41 -3.91
N SER A 621 -30.83 22.53 -4.61
CA SER A 621 -31.16 22.57 -6.03
C SER A 621 -29.89 22.80 -6.85
N TYR A 622 -29.07 21.76 -6.99
CA TYR A 622 -27.84 21.80 -7.79
C TYR A 622 -28.13 21.37 -9.23
N ASN A 623 -27.47 22.02 -10.20
CA ASN A 623 -27.50 21.60 -11.61
C ASN A 623 -26.49 20.46 -11.86
N LEU A 624 -26.77 19.32 -11.24
CA LEU A 624 -25.89 18.15 -11.24
C LEU A 624 -25.69 17.61 -12.65
N THR A 625 -24.50 17.07 -12.91
CA THR A 625 -24.24 16.26 -14.10
C THR A 625 -23.88 14.84 -13.66
N VAL A 626 -24.73 13.89 -14.06
CA VAL A 626 -24.56 12.46 -13.78
C VAL A 626 -24.14 11.77 -15.08
N LYS A 627 -22.99 11.11 -15.06
CA LYS A 627 -22.54 10.24 -16.16
C LYS A 627 -22.35 8.83 -15.64
N TYR A 628 -22.85 7.84 -16.36
CA TYR A 628 -22.70 6.44 -15.99
C TYR A 628 -22.17 5.61 -17.16
N ASN A 629 -21.14 4.83 -16.90
CA ASN A 629 -20.62 3.83 -17.82
C ASN A 629 -21.14 2.46 -17.39
N ALA A 630 -22.11 1.92 -18.14
CA ALA A 630 -22.75 0.65 -17.83
C ALA A 630 -21.85 -0.58 -18.04
N ALA A 631 -20.83 -0.49 -18.89
CA ALA A 631 -19.89 -1.58 -19.14
C ALA A 631 -18.89 -1.71 -17.97
N ASP A 632 -18.43 -0.58 -17.44
CA ASP A 632 -17.45 -0.54 -16.36
C ASP A 632 -18.08 -0.43 -14.96
N LYS A 633 -19.40 -0.18 -14.89
CA LYS A 633 -20.17 0.02 -13.64
C LYS A 633 -19.66 1.20 -12.82
N VAL A 634 -19.29 2.29 -13.51
CA VAL A 634 -18.73 3.51 -12.89
C VAL A 634 -19.67 4.69 -13.11
N ALA A 635 -20.04 5.38 -12.03
CA ALA A 635 -20.81 6.62 -12.08
C ALA A 635 -19.96 7.82 -11.65
N TYR A 636 -20.20 8.96 -12.29
CA TYR A 636 -19.64 10.27 -11.96
C TYR A 636 -20.77 11.24 -11.69
N ILE A 637 -20.81 11.81 -10.48
CA ILE A 637 -21.70 12.89 -10.11
C ILE A 637 -20.83 14.13 -9.93
N THR A 638 -21.06 15.14 -10.77
CA THR A 638 -20.23 16.36 -10.83
C THR A 638 -21.10 17.61 -10.67
N ARG A 639 -20.45 18.76 -10.43
CA ARG A 639 -21.11 20.05 -10.10
C ARG A 639 -21.84 20.01 -8.77
N LEU A 640 -21.26 19.29 -7.81
CA LEU A 640 -21.67 19.33 -6.41
C LEU A 640 -21.07 20.58 -5.74
N TYR A 641 -21.71 21.05 -4.67
CA TYR A 641 -21.23 22.19 -3.88
C TYR A 641 -21.31 21.85 -2.39
N LEU A 642 -20.70 20.72 -2.00
CA LEU A 642 -20.77 20.21 -0.63
C LEU A 642 -19.64 20.84 0.19
N LYS A 643 -19.98 21.76 1.07
CA LYS A 643 -18.99 22.49 1.88
C LYS A 643 -18.32 21.58 2.90
N LEU A 644 -17.00 21.66 2.97
CA LEU A 644 -16.25 20.94 3.99
C LEU A 644 -16.69 21.41 5.39
N GLY A 645 -17.04 20.46 6.26
CA GLY A 645 -17.47 20.74 7.64
C GLY A 645 -19.00 20.81 7.84
N GLU A 646 -19.80 20.78 6.77
CA GLU A 646 -21.26 20.67 6.83
C GLU A 646 -21.74 19.22 6.66
N GLU A 647 -22.93 18.90 7.17
CA GLU A 647 -23.56 17.59 6.99
C GLU A 647 -24.30 17.55 5.65
N HIS A 648 -23.97 16.57 4.81
CA HIS A 648 -24.59 16.38 3.50
C HIS A 648 -25.11 14.94 3.36
N THR A 649 -26.27 14.78 2.75
CA THR A 649 -26.79 13.48 2.29
C THR A 649 -27.01 13.53 0.79
N ILE A 650 -26.51 12.52 0.09
CA ILE A 650 -26.77 12.32 -1.34
C ILE A 650 -27.51 10.99 -1.47
N SER A 651 -28.64 11.01 -2.14
CA SER A 651 -29.43 9.82 -2.43
C SER A 651 -29.72 9.75 -3.92
N TRP A 652 -29.93 8.54 -4.42
CA TRP A 652 -30.32 8.27 -5.80
C TRP A 652 -31.15 6.99 -5.84
N ASN A 653 -31.95 6.85 -6.89
CA ASN A 653 -32.62 5.61 -7.23
C ASN A 653 -31.77 4.83 -8.25
N GLN A 654 -31.99 3.53 -8.32
CA GLN A 654 -31.41 2.67 -9.35
C GLN A 654 -32.54 1.97 -10.09
N THR A 655 -33.14 2.70 -11.03
CA THR A 655 -34.25 2.17 -11.83
C THR A 655 -33.68 1.41 -13.03
N LEU A 656 -34.18 0.20 -13.27
CA LEU A 656 -33.88 -0.53 -14.50
C LEU A 656 -34.47 0.25 -15.68
N ARG A 657 -33.67 0.57 -16.70
CA ARG A 657 -34.19 1.23 -17.90
C ARG A 657 -35.12 0.27 -18.64
N ASP A 658 -36.13 0.79 -19.33
CA ASP A 658 -37.04 -0.03 -20.15
C ASP A 658 -36.28 -0.93 -21.15
N ILE A 659 -35.18 -0.43 -21.71
CA ILE A 659 -34.31 -1.19 -22.63
C ILE A 659 -33.56 -2.37 -21.98
N ASP A 660 -33.47 -2.38 -20.65
CA ASP A 660 -32.80 -3.42 -19.86
C ASP A 660 -33.84 -4.36 -19.21
N LYS A 661 -35.14 -4.18 -19.47
CA LYS A 661 -36.23 -5.08 -19.01
C LYS A 661 -36.30 -6.32 -19.90
N PHE A 662 -36.18 -7.49 -19.28
CA PHE A 662 -36.36 -8.80 -19.92
C PHE A 662 -37.70 -9.38 -19.52
N ASP A 663 -38.52 -9.71 -20.51
CA ASP A 663 -39.86 -10.24 -20.29
C ASP A 663 -39.82 -11.53 -19.46
N CYS A 664 -40.50 -11.51 -18.32
CA CYS A 664 -40.61 -12.65 -17.41
C CYS A 664 -41.89 -13.47 -17.64
N HIS A 665 -42.86 -12.92 -18.38
CA HIS A 665 -44.11 -13.58 -18.70
C HIS A 665 -44.41 -13.48 -20.21
N PRO A 666 -43.69 -14.24 -21.05
CA PRO A 666 -43.83 -14.18 -22.51
C PRO A 666 -45.13 -14.80 -23.05
N GLU A 667 -45.99 -15.37 -22.19
CA GLU A 667 -47.30 -15.90 -22.59
C GLU A 667 -48.35 -14.78 -22.78
N GLU A 668 -49.35 -15.04 -23.62
CA GLU A 668 -50.49 -14.13 -23.81
C GLU A 668 -51.26 -13.88 -22.49
N ASN A 669 -51.75 -12.66 -22.30
CA ASN A 669 -52.52 -12.22 -21.12
C ASN A 669 -51.70 -12.13 -19.81
N ALA A 670 -50.55 -11.47 -19.87
CA ALA A 670 -49.81 -11.06 -18.67
C ALA A 670 -50.67 -10.14 -17.79
N SER A 671 -50.72 -10.42 -16.49
CA SER A 671 -51.38 -9.57 -15.48
C SER A 671 -50.41 -9.34 -14.32
N LYS A 672 -50.68 -8.30 -13.52
CA LYS A 672 -49.89 -8.01 -12.33
C LYS A 672 -49.80 -9.23 -11.40
N GLU A 673 -50.91 -9.90 -11.16
CA GLU A 673 -51.01 -11.06 -10.26
C GLU A 673 -50.18 -12.23 -10.80
N LYS A 674 -50.25 -12.52 -12.11
CA LYS A 674 -49.45 -13.57 -12.74
C LYS A 674 -47.96 -13.23 -12.73
N CYS A 675 -47.62 -11.97 -12.95
CA CYS A 675 -46.24 -11.49 -12.92
C CYS A 675 -45.60 -11.62 -11.53
N GLU A 676 -46.30 -11.13 -10.51
CA GLU A 676 -45.86 -11.20 -9.12
C GLU A 676 -45.85 -12.66 -8.62
N ALA A 677 -46.72 -13.53 -9.14
CA ALA A 677 -46.68 -14.97 -8.89
C ALA A 677 -45.43 -15.65 -9.47
N LEU A 678 -44.84 -15.09 -10.54
CA LEU A 678 -43.52 -15.48 -11.05
C LEU A 678 -42.37 -14.80 -10.29
N ARG A 679 -42.68 -14.00 -9.26
CA ARG A 679 -41.75 -13.13 -8.50
C ARG A 679 -40.96 -12.17 -9.38
N CYS A 680 -41.61 -11.73 -10.46
CA CYS A 680 -41.12 -10.70 -11.35
C CYS A 680 -41.72 -9.34 -11.01
N ILE A 681 -41.15 -8.28 -11.57
CA ILE A 681 -41.56 -6.91 -11.28
C ILE A 681 -42.60 -6.51 -12.32
N TRP A 682 -43.78 -6.09 -11.83
CA TRP A 682 -44.82 -5.50 -12.67
C TRP A 682 -44.72 -3.98 -12.67
N GLU A 683 -44.39 -3.38 -13.81
CA GLU A 683 -44.30 -1.94 -14.01
C GLU A 683 -44.78 -1.55 -15.42
N PRO A 684 -45.96 -0.94 -15.55
CA PRO A 684 -46.45 -0.45 -16.84
C PRO A 684 -45.50 0.59 -17.44
N SER A 685 -45.18 0.45 -18.73
CA SER A 685 -44.43 1.45 -19.51
C SER A 685 -45.32 2.12 -20.56
N PRO A 686 -45.15 3.43 -20.82
CA PRO A 686 -45.82 4.13 -21.92
C PRO A 686 -45.20 3.81 -23.29
N VAL A 687 -44.04 3.15 -23.34
CA VAL A 687 -43.38 2.74 -24.57
C VAL A 687 -43.99 1.43 -25.05
N ALA A 688 -44.41 1.40 -26.32
CA ALA A 688 -44.98 0.19 -26.93
C ALA A 688 -43.98 -0.98 -26.88
N ASP A 689 -44.52 -2.20 -26.70
CA ASP A 689 -43.78 -3.47 -26.67
C ASP A 689 -42.82 -3.68 -25.48
N VAL A 690 -42.63 -2.69 -24.59
CA VAL A 690 -41.87 -2.90 -23.34
C VAL A 690 -42.67 -3.80 -22.39
N PRO A 691 -42.06 -4.89 -21.88
CA PRO A 691 -42.77 -5.86 -21.05
C PRO A 691 -43.11 -5.22 -19.70
N TYR A 692 -44.40 -5.25 -19.36
CA TYR A 692 -44.86 -4.80 -18.05
C TYR A 692 -44.39 -5.74 -16.95
N CYS A 693 -44.24 -7.04 -17.27
CA CYS A 693 -43.68 -8.03 -16.36
C CYS A 693 -42.23 -8.36 -16.73
N TYR A 694 -41.27 -8.01 -15.89
CA TYR A 694 -39.86 -8.25 -16.18
C TYR A 694 -39.08 -8.85 -15.02
N TYR A 695 -37.99 -9.53 -15.35
CA TYR A 695 -37.12 -10.16 -14.35
C TYR A 695 -36.45 -9.10 -13.45
N PRO A 696 -36.33 -9.36 -12.13
CA PRO A 696 -35.49 -8.56 -11.26
C PRO A 696 -34.01 -8.61 -11.69
N SER A 697 -33.18 -7.68 -11.18
CA SER A 697 -31.78 -7.53 -11.61
C SER A 697 -30.83 -8.63 -11.11
N ASP A 698 -31.32 -9.61 -10.36
CA ASP A 698 -30.56 -10.74 -9.86
C ASP A 698 -30.51 -11.89 -10.87
N ASN A 699 -29.33 -12.53 -10.97
CA ASN A 699 -29.17 -13.76 -11.74
C ASN A 699 -29.22 -14.95 -10.80
N GLY A 700 -30.01 -15.96 -11.16
CA GLY A 700 -30.31 -17.12 -10.33
C GLY A 700 -29.14 -18.09 -10.10
N TYR A 701 -27.93 -17.81 -10.59
CA TYR A 701 -26.74 -18.64 -10.38
C TYR A 701 -25.55 -17.78 -9.94
N THR A 702 -24.69 -18.38 -9.12
CA THR A 702 -23.38 -17.88 -8.70
C THR A 702 -22.29 -18.81 -9.22
N VAL A 703 -21.10 -18.26 -9.41
CA VAL A 703 -19.93 -18.99 -9.89
C VAL A 703 -19.07 -19.41 -8.72
N ASP A 704 -18.64 -20.67 -8.74
CA ASP A 704 -17.65 -21.23 -7.84
C ASP A 704 -16.60 -22.04 -8.62
N GLN A 705 -15.43 -22.27 -8.02
CA GLN A 705 -14.36 -23.14 -8.55
C GLN A 705 -13.98 -22.84 -10.02
N ILE A 706 -13.58 -21.60 -10.31
CA ILE A 706 -13.08 -21.24 -11.65
C ILE A 706 -11.64 -21.75 -11.81
N GLU A 707 -11.42 -22.59 -12.81
CA GLU A 707 -10.12 -23.14 -13.18
C GLU A 707 -9.73 -22.64 -14.58
N TYR A 708 -8.63 -21.90 -14.67
CA TYR A 708 -8.11 -21.38 -15.94
C TYR A 708 -7.01 -22.28 -16.50
N THR A 709 -7.00 -22.46 -17.83
CA THR A 709 -5.95 -23.18 -18.56
C THR A 709 -5.52 -22.39 -19.80
N SER A 710 -4.38 -22.73 -20.41
CA SER A 710 -3.96 -22.11 -21.68
C SER A 710 -4.97 -22.34 -22.81
N SER A 711 -5.66 -23.48 -22.76
CA SER A 711 -6.67 -23.95 -23.71
C SER A 711 -8.11 -23.50 -23.45
N GLY A 712 -8.41 -22.89 -22.30
CA GLY A 712 -9.80 -22.68 -21.89
C GLY A 712 -9.98 -22.31 -20.43
N LEU A 713 -11.21 -22.43 -19.93
CA LEU A 713 -11.51 -22.39 -18.50
C LEU A 713 -12.69 -23.32 -18.18
N THR A 714 -12.79 -23.75 -16.93
CA THR A 714 -13.96 -24.44 -16.39
C THR A 714 -14.43 -23.75 -15.12
N ALA A 715 -15.73 -23.78 -14.85
CA ALA A 715 -16.30 -23.25 -13.61
C ALA A 715 -17.54 -24.05 -13.21
N ASN A 716 -17.81 -24.14 -11.90
CA ASN A 716 -19.07 -24.65 -11.40
C ASN A 716 -20.05 -23.47 -11.22
N LEU A 717 -21.30 -23.70 -11.54
CA LEU A 717 -22.38 -22.74 -11.30
C LEU A 717 -23.35 -23.36 -10.30
N ASP A 718 -23.52 -22.70 -9.18
CA ASP A 718 -24.47 -23.10 -8.14
C ASP A 718 -25.65 -22.13 -8.14
N ARG A 719 -26.86 -22.69 -8.11
CA ARG A 719 -28.08 -21.90 -8.09
C ARG A 719 -28.19 -21.13 -6.77
N ASN A 720 -28.52 -19.84 -6.85
CA ASN A 720 -28.78 -19.02 -5.68
C ASN A 720 -30.10 -19.50 -5.02
N ILE A 721 -30.03 -20.00 -3.79
CA ILE A 721 -31.20 -20.55 -3.08
C ILE A 721 -32.18 -19.46 -2.69
N ASP A 722 -31.75 -18.19 -2.55
CA ASP A 722 -32.66 -17.07 -2.24
C ASP A 722 -33.51 -16.62 -3.44
N SER A 723 -33.14 -16.99 -4.68
CA SER A 723 -33.94 -16.75 -5.90
C SER A 723 -35.07 -17.81 -6.05
N LEU A 724 -35.78 -18.05 -4.95
CA LEU A 724 -36.81 -19.09 -4.79
C LEU A 724 -38.01 -18.84 -5.72
N ARG A 725 -38.17 -19.79 -6.66
CA ARG A 725 -39.38 -20.12 -7.43
C ARG A 725 -39.73 -19.18 -8.59
N LEU A 726 -38.82 -19.08 -9.54
CA LEU A 726 -39.16 -18.86 -10.96
C LEU A 726 -39.93 -20.07 -11.47
N SER A 727 -41.22 -20.16 -11.15
CA SER A 727 -42.23 -20.78 -12.01
C SER A 727 -43.57 -20.97 -11.27
N GLY A 728 -44.61 -20.34 -11.80
CA GLY A 728 -45.99 -20.85 -11.66
C GLY A 728 -46.22 -22.15 -12.43
N ARG A 729 -45.20 -22.67 -13.12
CA ARG A 729 -45.17 -23.97 -13.82
C ARG A 729 -44.37 -24.96 -12.98
N GLN A 730 -44.94 -26.09 -12.53
CA GLN A 730 -44.24 -27.10 -11.71
C GLN A 730 -43.06 -27.80 -12.45
N ILE A 731 -41.98 -27.09 -12.79
CA ILE A 731 -40.81 -27.65 -13.49
C ILE A 731 -39.57 -27.53 -12.58
N PRO A 732 -38.88 -28.64 -12.26
CA PRO A 732 -37.68 -28.62 -11.43
C PRO A 732 -36.53 -27.81 -12.08
N LEU A 733 -36.01 -26.82 -11.34
CA LEU A 733 -34.78 -26.11 -11.69
C LEU A 733 -33.55 -26.99 -11.40
N ILE A 734 -32.47 -26.79 -12.16
CA ILE A 734 -31.22 -27.52 -11.98
C ILE A 734 -30.32 -26.73 -11.01
N ASP A 735 -29.87 -27.35 -9.92
CA ASP A 735 -29.11 -26.60 -8.89
C ASP A 735 -27.64 -26.43 -9.23
N LYS A 736 -27.07 -27.35 -10.01
CA LYS A 736 -25.63 -27.43 -10.28
C LYS A 736 -25.35 -27.57 -11.77
N LEU A 737 -24.61 -26.62 -12.32
CA LEU A 737 -24.17 -26.64 -13.72
C LEU A 737 -22.65 -26.55 -13.79
N ARG A 738 -22.10 -26.92 -14.93
CA ARG A 738 -20.71 -26.74 -15.28
C ARG A 738 -20.62 -25.86 -16.52
N LEU A 739 -19.79 -24.83 -16.42
CA LEU A 739 -19.33 -24.03 -17.54
C LEU A 739 -17.98 -24.56 -18.00
N GLU A 740 -17.83 -24.75 -19.31
CA GLU A 740 -16.57 -25.10 -19.97
C GLU A 740 -16.37 -24.17 -21.16
N VAL A 741 -15.21 -23.51 -21.24
CA VAL A 741 -14.81 -22.68 -22.36
C VAL A 741 -13.57 -23.30 -22.99
N LYS A 742 -13.58 -23.44 -24.33
CA LYS A 742 -12.48 -23.95 -25.15
C LYS A 742 -12.07 -22.92 -26.19
N TYR A 743 -10.77 -22.63 -26.25
CA TYR A 743 -10.18 -21.68 -27.20
C TYR A 743 -9.67 -22.40 -28.45
N HIS A 744 -10.58 -22.80 -29.33
CA HIS A 744 -10.24 -23.63 -30.49
C HIS A 744 -9.14 -23.02 -31.37
N ASP A 745 -9.27 -21.75 -31.78
CA ASP A 745 -8.24 -21.02 -32.53
C ASP A 745 -8.23 -19.51 -32.18
N ASN A 746 -7.46 -18.68 -32.92
CA ASN A 746 -7.33 -17.24 -32.64
C ASN A 746 -8.63 -16.44 -32.88
N ASN A 747 -9.56 -16.98 -33.67
CA ASN A 747 -10.82 -16.38 -34.11
C ASN A 747 -12.06 -17.08 -33.53
N MET A 748 -11.93 -18.34 -33.08
CA MET A 748 -13.05 -19.16 -32.63
C MET A 748 -12.87 -19.65 -31.19
N LEU A 749 -13.91 -19.49 -30.38
CA LEU A 749 -14.07 -20.12 -29.07
C LEU A 749 -15.40 -20.86 -28.99
N GLN A 750 -15.49 -21.77 -28.04
CA GLN A 750 -16.72 -22.41 -27.62
C GLN A 750 -16.89 -22.21 -26.12
N PHE A 751 -18.09 -21.83 -25.66
CA PHE A 751 -18.47 -22.03 -24.27
C PHE A 751 -19.69 -22.96 -24.21
N LYS A 752 -19.72 -23.81 -23.19
CA LYS A 752 -20.73 -24.84 -22.99
C LYS A 752 -21.17 -24.79 -21.54
N ILE A 753 -22.49 -24.71 -21.30
CA ILE A 753 -23.08 -24.82 -19.96
C ILE A 753 -23.96 -26.07 -19.96
N TYR A 754 -23.75 -26.95 -18.98
CA TYR A 754 -24.48 -28.21 -18.90
C TYR A 754 -24.66 -28.68 -17.47
N ASP A 755 -25.68 -29.51 -17.23
CA ASP A 755 -25.82 -30.27 -16.00
C ASP A 755 -24.76 -31.38 -16.00
N TYR A 756 -23.77 -31.25 -15.13
CA TYR A 756 -22.68 -32.24 -15.00
C TYR A 756 -23.05 -33.42 -14.10
N SER A 757 -24.20 -33.34 -13.41
CA SER A 757 -24.73 -34.42 -12.58
C SER A 757 -25.64 -35.37 -13.37
N LYS A 758 -26.37 -34.83 -14.38
CA LYS A 758 -27.24 -35.61 -15.27
C LYS A 758 -26.99 -35.22 -16.72
N LYS A 759 -26.54 -36.19 -17.50
CA LYS A 759 -26.31 -36.02 -18.94
C LYS A 759 -27.63 -35.69 -19.65
N ARG A 760 -27.68 -34.53 -20.31
CA ARG A 760 -28.78 -34.12 -21.19
C ARG A 760 -28.47 -34.47 -22.64
N PHE A 761 -29.48 -34.40 -23.51
CA PHE A 761 -29.28 -34.61 -24.95
C PHE A 761 -28.30 -33.56 -25.50
N GLU A 762 -27.31 -34.04 -26.25
CA GLU A 762 -26.37 -33.22 -27.01
C GLU A 762 -26.47 -33.61 -28.48
N VAL A 763 -26.49 -32.62 -29.37
CA VAL A 763 -26.67 -32.82 -30.81
C VAL A 763 -25.53 -33.69 -31.35
N PRO A 764 -25.79 -34.91 -31.87
CA PRO A 764 -24.75 -35.85 -32.27
C PRO A 764 -24.27 -35.60 -33.71
N VAL A 765 -24.01 -34.33 -34.04
CA VAL A 765 -23.51 -33.93 -35.37
C VAL A 765 -22.01 -33.68 -35.29
N PRO A 766 -21.19 -34.33 -36.13
CA PRO A 766 -19.76 -34.08 -36.16
C PRO A 766 -19.48 -32.66 -36.67
N LEU A 767 -18.68 -31.90 -35.92
CA LEU A 767 -18.21 -30.57 -36.30
C LEU A 767 -16.73 -30.65 -36.69
N ASN A 768 -16.32 -29.84 -37.66
CA ASN A 768 -14.92 -29.71 -38.11
C ASN A 768 -14.11 -28.87 -37.11
N LEU A 769 -13.89 -29.39 -35.91
CA LEU A 769 -13.12 -28.74 -34.85
C LEU A 769 -11.66 -29.22 -34.88
N PRO A 770 -10.67 -28.36 -34.54
CA PRO A 770 -9.30 -28.81 -34.36
C PRO A 770 -9.22 -29.82 -33.19
N GLN A 771 -8.42 -30.88 -33.33
CA GLN A 771 -8.31 -31.94 -32.30
C GLN A 771 -7.79 -31.40 -30.97
N THR A 772 -6.94 -30.37 -31.02
CA THR A 772 -6.47 -29.62 -29.85
C THR A 772 -6.54 -28.12 -30.15
N PRO A 773 -6.77 -27.27 -29.14
CA PRO A 773 -6.64 -25.83 -29.26
C PRO A 773 -5.36 -25.41 -29.97
N ILE A 774 -5.48 -24.70 -31.10
CA ILE A 774 -4.35 -24.11 -31.85
C ILE A 774 -4.16 -22.62 -31.51
N SER A 775 -5.02 -22.07 -30.64
CA SER A 775 -4.96 -20.70 -30.14
C SER A 775 -3.79 -20.48 -29.17
N THR A 776 -3.09 -19.36 -29.28
CA THR A 776 -2.07 -18.93 -28.30
C THR A 776 -2.53 -17.66 -27.59
N LEU A 777 -2.11 -17.45 -26.34
CA LEU A 777 -2.55 -16.28 -25.57
C LEU A 777 -2.20 -14.96 -26.26
N GLU A 778 -1.06 -14.87 -26.95
CA GLU A 778 -0.60 -13.69 -27.68
C GLU A 778 -1.44 -13.42 -28.94
N ASN A 779 -1.67 -14.44 -29.77
CA ASN A 779 -2.32 -14.25 -31.08
C ASN A 779 -3.85 -14.30 -31.03
N ARG A 780 -4.44 -14.73 -29.92
CA ARG A 780 -5.89 -14.79 -29.74
C ARG A 780 -6.50 -13.40 -29.85
N LEU A 781 -7.55 -13.24 -30.65
CA LEU A 781 -8.20 -11.95 -30.91
C LEU A 781 -9.27 -11.57 -29.88
N TYR A 782 -9.56 -12.48 -28.96
CA TYR A 782 -10.60 -12.33 -27.95
C TYR A 782 -10.09 -12.70 -26.56
N GLU A 783 -10.79 -12.21 -25.55
CA GLU A 783 -10.65 -12.59 -24.15
C GLU A 783 -12.02 -13.00 -23.60
N VAL A 784 -12.01 -13.91 -22.63
CA VAL A 784 -13.24 -14.37 -21.95
C VAL A 784 -13.07 -14.12 -20.47
N SER A 785 -14.05 -13.46 -19.86
CA SER A 785 -14.11 -13.26 -18.41
C SER A 785 -15.43 -13.78 -17.85
N ILE A 786 -15.37 -14.34 -16.63
CA ILE A 786 -16.53 -14.86 -15.91
C ILE A 786 -16.86 -13.89 -14.78
N GLN A 787 -18.13 -13.53 -14.69
CA GLN A 787 -18.67 -12.58 -13.72
C GLN A 787 -19.53 -13.35 -12.72
N ASN A 788 -19.49 -12.98 -11.44
CA ASN A 788 -20.14 -13.76 -10.35
C ASN A 788 -21.42 -13.10 -9.82
N HIS A 789 -21.52 -11.77 -9.85
CA HIS A 789 -22.64 -11.03 -9.26
C HIS A 789 -23.04 -9.82 -10.13
N PRO A 790 -23.99 -10.00 -11.06
CA PRO A 790 -24.65 -11.25 -11.43
C PRO A 790 -23.75 -12.23 -12.21
N PHE A 791 -24.09 -13.53 -12.24
CA PHE A 791 -23.39 -14.48 -13.11
C PHE A 791 -23.48 -14.07 -14.57
N GLY A 792 -22.37 -14.11 -15.30
CA GLY A 792 -22.39 -14.02 -16.75
C GLY A 792 -21.04 -14.34 -17.39
N ILE A 793 -21.10 -14.74 -18.65
CA ILE A 793 -19.93 -14.92 -19.52
C ILE A 793 -19.79 -13.63 -20.32
N GLN A 794 -18.60 -13.05 -20.31
CA GLN A 794 -18.27 -11.92 -21.16
C GLN A 794 -17.18 -12.31 -22.15
N VAL A 795 -17.43 -12.09 -23.44
CA VAL A 795 -16.42 -12.24 -24.50
C VAL A 795 -16.09 -10.85 -25.03
N ARG A 796 -14.81 -10.47 -25.01
CA ARG A 796 -14.35 -9.15 -25.47
C ARG A 796 -13.32 -9.30 -26.58
N ARG A 797 -13.41 -8.42 -27.58
CA ARG A 797 -12.39 -8.27 -28.62
C ARG A 797 -11.17 -7.58 -28.02
N LYS A 798 -9.99 -8.22 -28.10
CA LYS A 798 -8.75 -7.71 -27.49
C LYS A 798 -8.26 -6.40 -28.10
N SER A 799 -8.34 -6.26 -29.42
CA SER A 799 -7.79 -5.09 -30.12
C SER A 799 -8.53 -3.78 -29.83
N THR A 800 -9.84 -3.84 -29.59
CA THR A 800 -10.68 -2.64 -29.40
C THR A 800 -11.29 -2.54 -28.02
N GLY A 801 -11.21 -3.60 -27.20
CA GLY A 801 -11.92 -3.70 -25.94
C GLY A 801 -13.46 -3.85 -26.08
N THR A 802 -13.99 -4.06 -27.29
CA THR A 802 -15.44 -4.17 -27.52
C THR A 802 -15.99 -5.50 -26.97
N VAL A 803 -17.03 -5.44 -26.14
CA VAL A 803 -17.72 -6.63 -25.62
C VAL A 803 -18.63 -7.22 -26.70
N LEU A 804 -18.34 -8.44 -27.13
CA LEU A 804 -19.04 -9.17 -28.19
C LEU A 804 -20.21 -10.01 -27.67
N TRP A 805 -20.11 -10.47 -26.43
CA TRP A 805 -21.13 -11.25 -25.72
C TRP A 805 -21.09 -10.87 -24.24
N ASP A 806 -22.26 -10.61 -23.64
CA ASP A 806 -22.38 -10.28 -22.22
C ASP A 806 -23.69 -10.85 -21.68
N SER A 807 -23.59 -11.97 -20.97
CA SER A 807 -24.76 -12.64 -20.39
C SER A 807 -25.05 -12.24 -18.94
N GLN A 808 -24.50 -11.12 -18.46
CA GLN A 808 -24.84 -10.53 -17.15
C GLN A 808 -26.19 -9.82 -17.19
N LEU A 809 -27.19 -10.50 -17.73
CA LEU A 809 -28.55 -10.02 -17.90
C LEU A 809 -29.49 -10.95 -17.12
N PRO A 810 -30.58 -10.40 -16.55
CA PRO A 810 -31.61 -11.18 -15.90
C PRO A 810 -32.16 -12.33 -16.74
N GLY A 811 -32.70 -13.34 -16.05
CA GLY A 811 -33.46 -14.41 -16.70
C GLY A 811 -32.64 -15.61 -17.18
N PHE A 812 -31.37 -15.73 -16.79
CA PHE A 812 -30.63 -16.98 -17.02
C PHE A 812 -31.27 -18.13 -16.22
N THR A 813 -31.87 -19.09 -16.94
CA THR A 813 -32.67 -20.17 -16.35
C THR A 813 -32.27 -21.51 -16.95
N PHE A 814 -32.06 -22.49 -16.08
CA PHE A 814 -31.80 -23.89 -16.46
C PHE A 814 -32.72 -24.80 -15.66
N SER A 815 -33.59 -25.52 -16.37
CA SER A 815 -34.53 -26.50 -15.82
C SER A 815 -34.63 -27.73 -16.73
N ASP A 816 -35.33 -28.75 -16.27
CA ASP A 816 -35.50 -30.02 -17.00
C ASP A 816 -36.10 -29.82 -18.41
N MET A 817 -37.08 -28.91 -18.58
CA MET A 817 -37.79 -28.69 -19.84
C MET A 817 -37.75 -27.24 -20.36
N PHE A 818 -36.94 -26.38 -19.75
CA PHE A 818 -36.82 -24.98 -20.13
C PHE A 818 -35.40 -24.48 -19.89
N ILE A 819 -34.80 -23.86 -20.91
CA ILE A 819 -33.48 -23.24 -20.86
C ILE A 819 -33.61 -21.85 -21.46
N GLN A 820 -33.10 -20.84 -20.76
CA GLN A 820 -33.09 -19.46 -21.21
C GLN A 820 -31.73 -18.83 -20.92
N ILE A 821 -31.21 -18.10 -21.92
CA ILE A 821 -30.01 -17.28 -21.79
C ILE A 821 -30.21 -16.00 -22.60
N SER A 822 -29.75 -14.89 -22.02
CA SER A 822 -29.81 -13.56 -22.63
C SER A 822 -28.39 -13.05 -22.86
N THR A 823 -28.18 -12.22 -23.89
CA THR A 823 -26.89 -11.55 -24.12
C THR A 823 -27.09 -10.12 -24.62
N ARG A 824 -26.20 -9.21 -24.22
CA ARG A 824 -26.09 -7.87 -24.82
C ARG A 824 -25.11 -7.93 -26.00
N LEU A 825 -25.56 -7.45 -27.15
CA LEU A 825 -24.75 -7.37 -28.36
C LEU A 825 -24.15 -5.95 -28.53
N PRO A 826 -22.96 -5.83 -29.12
CA PRO A 826 -22.31 -4.53 -29.34
C PRO A 826 -22.98 -3.66 -30.42
N SER A 827 -23.96 -4.21 -31.14
CA SER A 827 -24.61 -3.56 -32.28
C SER A 827 -26.06 -4.01 -32.44
N GLN A 828 -26.90 -3.15 -33.01
CA GLN A 828 -28.27 -3.46 -33.41
C GLN A 828 -28.36 -4.09 -34.81
N PHE A 829 -27.25 -4.18 -35.55
CA PHE A 829 -27.22 -4.77 -36.90
C PHE A 829 -27.08 -6.29 -36.81
N VAL A 830 -28.19 -6.96 -36.51
CA VAL A 830 -28.27 -8.44 -36.39
C VAL A 830 -28.88 -9.04 -37.65
N TYR A 831 -28.26 -10.11 -38.16
CA TYR A 831 -28.64 -10.83 -39.38
C TYR A 831 -28.61 -12.34 -39.10
N GLY A 832 -29.45 -13.15 -39.79
CA GLY A 832 -29.44 -14.63 -39.68
C GLY A 832 -30.69 -15.22 -38.99
N PHE A 833 -30.54 -16.30 -38.23
CA PHE A 833 -31.59 -17.03 -37.48
C PHE A 833 -32.66 -17.79 -38.29
N GLY A 834 -32.44 -19.09 -38.50
CA GLY A 834 -33.49 -20.05 -38.87
C GLY A 834 -34.17 -19.83 -40.22
N GLU A 835 -35.14 -20.67 -40.53
CA GLU A 835 -36.06 -20.48 -41.65
C GLU A 835 -37.33 -19.82 -41.11
N THR A 836 -37.37 -18.49 -41.17
CA THR A 836 -38.54 -17.68 -40.81
C THR A 836 -38.76 -16.61 -41.87
N GLU A 837 -40.00 -16.18 -42.07
CA GLU A 837 -40.29 -15.11 -43.02
C GLU A 837 -39.80 -13.77 -42.49
N HIS A 838 -38.91 -13.11 -43.22
CA HIS A 838 -38.35 -11.81 -42.86
C HIS A 838 -38.67 -10.76 -43.91
N LYS A 839 -39.41 -9.72 -43.50
CA LYS A 839 -39.71 -8.57 -44.38
C LYS A 839 -38.51 -7.66 -44.63
N GLN A 840 -37.47 -7.76 -43.82
CA GLN A 840 -36.23 -7.00 -43.93
C GLN A 840 -35.05 -7.92 -43.65
N PHE A 841 -33.92 -7.67 -44.29
CA PHE A 841 -32.70 -8.46 -44.10
C PHE A 841 -32.09 -8.28 -42.69
N ARG A 842 -32.23 -7.08 -42.11
CA ARG A 842 -31.83 -6.78 -40.72
C ARG A 842 -32.98 -7.10 -39.76
N HIS A 843 -32.67 -7.75 -38.65
CA HIS A 843 -33.66 -8.01 -37.60
C HIS A 843 -34.08 -6.76 -36.85
N GLU A 844 -35.38 -6.70 -36.54
CA GLU A 844 -35.93 -5.73 -35.61
C GLU A 844 -35.68 -6.20 -34.18
N MET A 845 -34.90 -5.42 -33.42
CA MET A 845 -34.50 -5.75 -32.04
C MET A 845 -35.49 -5.23 -30.99
N ASN A 846 -36.62 -4.66 -31.41
CA ASN A 846 -37.61 -4.05 -30.53
C ASN A 846 -38.59 -5.12 -29.98
N TRP A 847 -38.16 -5.88 -28.96
CA TRP A 847 -39.01 -6.83 -28.22
C TRP A 847 -39.77 -7.83 -29.11
N LYS A 848 -39.14 -8.26 -30.22
CA LYS A 848 -39.67 -9.27 -31.12
C LYS A 848 -39.20 -10.67 -30.73
N THR A 849 -40.14 -11.61 -30.71
CA THR A 849 -39.86 -13.04 -30.51
C THR A 849 -39.95 -13.77 -31.84
N TRP A 850 -38.91 -14.53 -32.19
CA TRP A 850 -38.85 -15.33 -33.40
C TRP A 850 -38.87 -16.83 -33.02
N PRO A 851 -39.96 -17.57 -33.31
CA PRO A 851 -40.06 -18.98 -32.93
C PRO A 851 -39.11 -19.84 -33.77
N MET A 852 -38.39 -20.76 -33.13
CA MET A 852 -37.42 -21.66 -33.78
C MET A 852 -37.88 -23.11 -33.71
N PHE A 853 -39.04 -23.41 -34.32
CA PHE A 853 -39.59 -24.76 -34.40
C PHE A 853 -39.98 -25.07 -35.85
N ALA A 854 -39.31 -26.06 -36.45
CA ALA A 854 -39.58 -26.46 -37.83
C ALA A 854 -41.01 -27.00 -37.95
N ARG A 855 -41.78 -26.43 -38.87
CA ARG A 855 -43.13 -26.87 -39.23
C ARG A 855 -43.33 -26.61 -40.72
N ASP A 856 -44.04 -27.52 -41.38
CA ASP A 856 -44.49 -27.30 -42.75
C ASP A 856 -45.55 -26.19 -42.77
N GLN A 857 -45.10 -24.96 -43.05
CA GLN A 857 -45.92 -23.77 -43.13
C GLN A 857 -45.48 -22.96 -44.36
N PRO A 858 -46.40 -22.64 -45.30
CA PRO A 858 -46.05 -21.80 -46.44
C PRO A 858 -45.68 -20.38 -45.96
N PRO A 859 -44.75 -19.69 -46.65
CA PRO A 859 -44.50 -18.27 -46.44
C PRO A 859 -45.80 -17.47 -46.58
N GLY A 860 -46.04 -16.52 -45.67
CA GLY A 860 -47.31 -15.78 -45.54
C GLY A 860 -47.44 -14.55 -46.43
#